data_AF-A0ABD3SZ20-F1
#
_entry.id   AF-A0ABD3SZ20-F1
#
_cell.length_a   1.000
_cell.length_b   1.000
_cell.length_c   1.000
_cell.angle_alpha   90.00
_cell.angle_beta   90.00
_cell.angle_gamma   90.00
#
_symmetry.space_group_name_H-M   'P 1'
#
loop_
_entity.id
_entity.type
_entity.pdbx_description
1 polymer ?
#
loop_
_entity_poly.entity_id
_entity_poly.type
_entity_poly.pdbx_seq_one_letter_code
_entity_poly.pdbx_strand_id
1 'polypeptide(L)'
;MISSHNLKPKSTTFELTLNQYSHQREAKITLYNDPVLELLLQESSLEEKPTTTGTAALKESRDIMEKPSTSNADTVYQNEILNEEVKDSSIEPSNNIILNHDFAGGLHLWHPNSCEAFVVSSESDYPETLSTKLTGRFAVVTNRKEQWQGLEQDITERVSAGSSYNACAWVGISGALQSVANVTATLKLEHQDSSVSYLYIGSTSVSRERWEKVEGTFTLSTVPRRVIIYLEGPSPCVDLLIRSVVVSRDIIEKPSTRNANNGFQSENLIEEVNDSIIQSSNNIILNHDFSGGLHLWHPNSCDAFVVSSDCGYPETLSTKLTGRFAVITNRKEHWQGLEQDITERVSVGYTYNVCAWVGISGALQSVADVSATLKLEHQDSSVSYLFIGSLRKQFLIPLALSRASASTERWEKLEGTFTLSTVPRRVVFYLEGPSPCIDLLIRSVVSRSSGFSDGEENIIQNPKFDDGLNNWTGRGCKIVLHDSMADGKVLPISGKFFASTADRTQNWNGIQQEITGRVPRKFAYEVVAIVRIFGNNVSTANVRATLWVQAADLRDQYIGIASAQVTDKDWVQLQGKFLLNGSPSRVVVYFEGPPPGTDILLNNLVVRHAAKAPPPSPPLIEDAAFGVNIIANSNLNDGTTNGWFPLGNCSLSAGKGSPHIHPPMARDSLGPHEPLSGRYILVTNRTQTWMGPAQMITDKIKLYLTYQVSAWVRIGNGASRPQNIGIALGVDGQWVNGGQVETNDDKWHEIGGSFRIEKQPAKVMVYLQGPDAGVDLMVAGLQIFPVDREERFRHLKKQTDKVRKRDVVLKFTSSDSGTLAGTFVKIRQTQNSFPFGSCVNRSQIDNEDFMDFFSKNFNWGVFGNELKWYWTESQQGNLNYKDADEMLNICASHNIQLRGHCIFWEVEDTVQSWIRSLSKNDMMTAVQNRLTSLLTRYKGKFKHYDVNNEMLHGSFYQDHLGKDIRANMFKIASQLDPSATLFVNDYHIEDGCDIKSTPEKYISHILDLQEQGAPVGGIGIQGHIDSPIGPIVCSALDKLGILGLPIWFTEVDVSSDNEFVRADDLEVMLRETFAHPAVEGVMLWGFWELFMSRDNAHLVNAEGDLNEAGKRYLALKKEWLSRAHGLIDEEGQFEFRGFRGSYQVEIVDAFSGKKVVKTFVVDQGEEPLVMSINL
;
A
#
# COMPACT_ATOMS: atom_id res chain seq x y z
N MET A 1 -33.06 66.72 46.89
CA MET A 1 -31.68 67.10 46.49
C MET A 1 -30.94 65.80 46.18
N ILE A 2 -30.38 65.48 45.00
CA ILE A 2 -30.48 65.95 43.59
C ILE A 2 -30.21 64.63 42.80
N SER A 3 -31.13 64.00 42.06
CA SER A 3 -31.63 64.29 40.69
C SER A 3 -30.56 64.20 39.57
N SER A 4 -30.85 63.78 38.32
CA SER A 4 -31.43 62.50 37.83
C SER A 4 -31.53 62.45 36.29
N HIS A 5 -31.05 61.36 35.66
CA HIS A 5 -31.46 60.80 34.36
C HIS A 5 -31.13 61.48 32.99
N ASN A 6 -30.90 60.59 32.01
CA ASN A 6 -31.16 60.66 30.56
C ASN A 6 -30.44 61.64 29.61
N LEU A 7 -29.89 61.06 28.53
CA LEU A 7 -30.12 61.50 27.14
C LEU A 7 -29.91 60.33 26.15
N LYS A 8 -30.61 60.35 25.00
CA LYS A 8 -30.43 59.45 23.83
C LYS A 8 -29.98 60.29 22.61
N PRO A 9 -29.46 59.68 21.55
CA PRO A 9 -30.31 59.41 20.37
C PRO A 9 -30.19 57.93 19.89
N LYS A 10 -31.14 57.28 19.20
CA LYS A 10 -32.08 57.61 18.10
C LYS A 10 -31.44 57.72 16.71
N SER A 11 -31.96 56.92 15.78
CA SER A 11 -31.64 56.89 14.35
C SER A 11 -32.57 57.80 13.54
N THR A 12 -32.12 58.23 12.35
CA THR A 12 -32.98 58.31 11.14
C THR A 12 -32.11 58.17 9.87
N THR A 13 -32.70 57.56 8.85
CA THR A 13 -32.15 57.19 7.54
C THR A 13 -31.76 58.38 6.66
N PHE A 14 -30.85 58.16 5.70
CA PHE A 14 -31.03 58.60 4.30
C PHE A 14 -30.36 57.61 3.33
N GLU A 15 -30.87 57.53 2.10
CA GLU A 15 -30.47 56.55 1.06
C GLU A 15 -29.26 57.02 0.24
N LEU A 16 -28.64 56.11 -0.53
CA LEU A 16 -28.46 56.29 -1.98
C LEU A 16 -27.94 55.03 -2.73
N THR A 17 -28.66 54.66 -3.80
CA THR A 17 -28.24 53.89 -5.00
C THR A 17 -27.50 52.56 -4.88
N LEU A 18 -28.15 51.50 -5.40
CA LEU A 18 -27.46 50.39 -6.08
C LEU A 18 -26.79 50.90 -7.38
N ASN A 19 -25.66 50.31 -7.77
CA ASN A 19 -25.61 49.60 -9.05
C ASN A 19 -24.44 48.60 -9.17
N GLN A 20 -24.69 47.52 -9.91
CA GLN A 20 -23.73 46.65 -10.61
C GLN A 20 -22.44 46.21 -9.88
N TYR A 21 -22.46 44.98 -9.35
CA TYR A 21 -21.71 43.88 -9.99
C TYR A 21 -22.42 42.55 -9.72
N SER A 22 -23.01 41.97 -10.78
CA SER A 22 -23.80 40.76 -10.70
C SER A 22 -23.35 39.74 -11.75
N HIS A 23 -22.91 38.57 -11.31
CA HIS A 23 -23.13 37.32 -12.03
C HIS A 23 -23.30 36.19 -11.00
N GLN A 24 -24.41 35.47 -11.09
CA GLN A 24 -24.81 34.48 -10.08
C GLN A 24 -24.08 33.14 -10.23
N ARG A 25 -23.88 32.46 -9.09
CA ARG A 25 -24.19 31.04 -8.99
C ARG A 25 -25.34 30.88 -7.99
N GLU A 26 -26.56 30.71 -8.50
CA GLU A 26 -27.71 30.37 -7.66
C GLU A 26 -27.74 28.85 -7.44
N ALA A 27 -27.41 28.42 -6.23
CA ALA A 27 -27.62 27.03 -5.82
C ALA A 27 -29.12 26.83 -5.53
N LYS A 28 -29.87 26.29 -6.50
CA LYS A 28 -31.24 25.83 -6.25
C LYS A 28 -31.21 24.59 -5.37
N ILE A 29 -31.75 24.71 -4.16
CA ILE A 29 -32.02 23.57 -3.29
C ILE A 29 -33.22 22.82 -3.86
N THR A 30 -32.97 21.79 -4.66
CA THR A 30 -34.01 20.87 -5.17
C THR A 30 -34.34 19.86 -4.08
N LEU A 31 -35.35 20.18 -3.26
CA LEU A 31 -35.96 19.19 -2.36
C LEU A 31 -36.65 18.10 -3.19
N TYR A 32 -36.28 16.84 -2.95
CA TYR A 32 -36.98 15.68 -3.51
C TYR A 32 -38.33 15.49 -2.80
N ASN A 33 -39.38 16.08 -3.36
CA ASN A 33 -40.77 15.72 -3.07
C ASN A 33 -41.25 14.71 -4.13
N ASP A 34 -41.55 13.48 -3.70
CA ASP A 34 -42.16 12.44 -4.54
C ASP A 34 -43.70 12.39 -4.28
N PRO A 35 -44.56 12.78 -5.25
CA PRO A 35 -45.96 13.06 -4.98
C PRO A 35 -46.91 11.89 -5.33
N VAL A 36 -46.79 10.74 -4.66
CA VAL A 36 -47.77 9.62 -4.79
C VAL A 36 -48.19 9.06 -3.43
N LEU A 37 -48.74 9.90 -2.54
CA LEU A 37 -49.41 9.42 -1.31
C LEU A 37 -50.36 10.44 -0.65
N GLU A 38 -51.32 10.99 -1.41
CA GLU A 38 -52.42 11.78 -0.83
C GLU A 38 -53.80 11.33 -1.36
N LEU A 39 -54.32 10.25 -0.75
CA LEU A 39 -55.74 9.89 -0.81
C LEU A 39 -56.10 9.03 0.42
N LEU A 40 -57.22 9.36 1.07
CA LEU A 40 -57.91 8.60 2.12
C LEU A 40 -57.18 8.44 3.48
N LEU A 41 -57.25 9.49 4.30
CA LEU A 41 -57.58 9.33 5.72
C LEU A 41 -58.80 10.19 6.07
N GLN A 42 -59.96 9.57 6.19
CA GLN A 42 -61.12 10.21 6.80
C GLN A 42 -61.97 9.21 7.62
N GLU A 43 -62.24 9.62 8.86
CA GLU A 43 -63.37 9.25 9.72
C GLU A 43 -63.60 7.80 10.20
N SER A 44 -63.30 7.63 11.49
CA SER A 44 -64.17 7.02 12.52
C SER A 44 -64.43 5.50 12.54
N SER A 45 -64.17 4.92 13.70
CA SER A 45 -64.70 3.65 14.17
C SER A 45 -66.19 3.73 14.52
N LEU A 46 -66.98 2.70 14.18
CA LEU A 46 -68.11 2.20 14.98
C LEU A 46 -68.49 0.75 14.55
N GLU A 47 -69.47 0.17 15.25
CA GLU A 47 -69.90 -1.26 15.25
C GLU A 47 -70.45 -1.74 13.86
N GLU A 48 -70.53 -3.03 13.50
CA GLU A 48 -71.21 -4.17 14.18
C GLU A 48 -70.61 -5.57 13.85
N LYS A 49 -71.32 -6.66 14.24
CA LYS A 49 -70.99 -8.08 14.02
C LYS A 49 -71.89 -8.77 12.94
N PRO A 50 -72.31 -10.07 12.97
CA PRO A 50 -71.82 -11.01 11.95
C PRO A 50 -72.87 -11.94 11.27
N THR A 51 -72.56 -12.51 10.10
CA THR A 51 -73.17 -13.75 9.52
C THR A 51 -72.29 -14.22 8.36
N THR A 52 -71.76 -15.46 8.16
CA THR A 52 -72.17 -16.89 8.31
C THR A 52 -72.64 -17.56 7.01
N THR A 53 -72.23 -18.83 6.81
CA THR A 53 -72.61 -19.79 5.75
C THR A 53 -72.14 -19.49 4.31
N GLY A 54 -71.74 -20.46 3.47
CA GLY A 54 -71.56 -21.91 3.67
C GLY A 54 -70.72 -22.54 2.53
N THR A 55 -69.96 -23.62 2.77
CA THR A 55 -70.30 -25.05 2.45
C THR A 55 -70.55 -25.35 0.96
N ALA A 56 -69.97 -26.37 0.31
CA ALA A 56 -68.99 -27.42 0.67
C ALA A 56 -68.24 -27.84 -0.63
N ALA A 57 -67.28 -28.77 -0.73
CA ALA A 57 -67.06 -30.11 -0.14
C ALA A 57 -65.65 -30.63 -0.58
N LEU A 58 -65.14 -31.88 -0.46
CA LEU A 58 -65.03 -33.04 0.48
C LEU A 58 -64.07 -34.04 -0.27
N LYS A 59 -63.38 -35.09 0.24
CA LYS A 59 -63.27 -35.79 1.54
C LYS A 59 -61.99 -36.68 1.53
N GLU A 60 -61.30 -36.83 2.67
CA GLU A 60 -60.50 -38.04 3.09
C GLU A 60 -59.30 -38.52 2.24
N SER A 61 -58.31 -39.29 2.75
CA SER A 61 -57.99 -39.91 4.06
C SER A 61 -56.44 -39.95 4.25
N ARG A 62 -55.80 -39.84 5.44
CA ARG A 62 -55.73 -40.77 6.61
C ARG A 62 -55.29 -42.21 6.27
N ASP A 63 -54.55 -43.02 7.05
CA ASP A 63 -53.62 -42.98 8.23
C ASP A 63 -52.89 -44.41 8.24
N ILE A 64 -52.00 -44.94 9.11
CA ILE A 64 -51.29 -44.58 10.38
C ILE A 64 -50.05 -45.52 10.61
N MET A 65 -48.94 -45.03 11.22
CA MET A 65 -47.83 -45.78 11.93
C MET A 65 -47.04 -46.90 11.18
N GLU A 66 -45.90 -47.48 11.64
CA GLU A 66 -45.24 -47.54 12.97
C GLU A 66 -43.68 -47.64 12.89
N LYS A 67 -42.97 -47.65 14.05
CA LYS A 67 -41.49 -47.72 14.23
C LYS A 67 -41.03 -49.14 14.68
N PRO A 68 -39.74 -49.53 14.47
CA PRO A 68 -38.78 -49.50 15.59
C PRO A 68 -37.32 -49.15 15.17
N SER A 69 -36.32 -49.57 15.96
CA SER A 69 -35.03 -48.88 16.18
C SER A 69 -33.75 -49.71 15.97
N THR A 70 -32.60 -49.07 16.26
CA THR A 70 -31.31 -49.63 16.73
C THR A 70 -30.32 -50.23 15.71
N SER A 71 -29.05 -50.37 16.15
CA SER A 71 -27.84 -50.37 15.32
C SER A 71 -26.86 -51.49 15.67
N ASN A 72 -26.10 -51.99 14.68
CA ASN A 72 -24.61 -51.91 14.65
C ASN A 72 -23.94 -52.83 13.59
N ALA A 73 -22.83 -52.31 13.05
CA ALA A 73 -21.61 -52.99 12.59
C ALA A 73 -21.64 -54.00 11.41
N ASP A 74 -20.47 -54.01 10.73
CA ASP A 74 -19.97 -54.93 9.69
C ASP A 74 -20.77 -54.97 8.36
N THR A 75 -20.14 -55.07 7.18
CA THR A 75 -18.78 -55.56 6.86
C THR A 75 -17.98 -54.59 5.96
N VAL A 76 -16.65 -54.70 6.01
CA VAL A 76 -15.67 -53.99 5.15
C VAL A 76 -15.46 -54.72 3.79
N TYR A 77 -14.79 -54.07 2.84
CA TYR A 77 -14.34 -54.57 1.51
C TYR A 77 -15.37 -54.60 0.37
N GLN A 78 -15.59 -53.44 -0.26
CA GLN A 78 -15.25 -53.19 -1.67
C GLN A 78 -15.46 -51.70 -2.00
N ASN A 79 -14.39 -50.89 -2.02
CA ASN A 79 -14.36 -49.53 -2.59
C ASN A 79 -12.93 -48.96 -2.69
N GLU A 80 -12.03 -49.71 -3.32
CA GLU A 80 -10.82 -49.17 -3.97
C GLU A 80 -11.01 -49.37 -5.48
N ILE A 81 -10.50 -48.46 -6.33
CA ILE A 81 -10.65 -48.32 -7.81
C ILE A 81 -11.43 -47.07 -8.30
N LEU A 82 -12.20 -46.36 -7.46
CA LEU A 82 -13.04 -45.20 -7.90
C LEU A 82 -12.60 -43.80 -7.42
N ASN A 83 -11.34 -43.61 -6.99
CA ASN A 83 -10.90 -42.37 -6.30
C ASN A 83 -9.67 -41.64 -6.91
N GLU A 84 -9.27 -41.95 -8.15
CA GLU A 84 -8.10 -41.31 -8.79
C GLU A 84 -8.43 -40.20 -9.81
N GLU A 85 -9.66 -40.09 -10.33
CA GLU A 85 -10.02 -39.11 -11.38
C GLU A 85 -10.59 -37.76 -10.86
N VAL A 86 -10.49 -37.47 -9.55
CA VAL A 86 -10.95 -36.18 -8.97
C VAL A 86 -9.82 -35.47 -8.22
N LYS A 87 -8.70 -35.25 -8.91
CA LYS A 87 -7.55 -34.43 -8.46
C LYS A 87 -6.85 -33.68 -9.62
N ASP A 88 -7.60 -32.86 -10.36
CA ASP A 88 -6.99 -31.84 -11.24
C ASP A 88 -7.76 -30.51 -11.17
N SER A 89 -7.62 -29.83 -10.04
CA SER A 89 -8.14 -28.47 -9.80
C SER A 89 -7.24 -27.66 -8.86
N SER A 90 -5.96 -28.03 -8.77
CA SER A 90 -4.96 -27.41 -7.87
C SER A 90 -4.25 -26.20 -8.52
N ILE A 91 -5.02 -25.24 -9.01
CA ILE A 91 -4.57 -23.89 -9.35
C ILE A 91 -5.61 -22.93 -8.79
N GLU A 92 -5.22 -22.04 -7.87
CA GLU A 92 -6.16 -21.04 -7.35
C GLU A 92 -6.56 -20.02 -8.43
N PRO A 93 -7.83 -19.57 -8.47
CA PRO A 93 -8.26 -18.49 -9.36
C PRO A 93 -7.51 -17.15 -9.15
N SER A 94 -6.87 -16.97 -7.99
CA SER A 94 -6.16 -15.77 -7.55
C SER A 94 -4.99 -15.35 -8.47
N ASN A 95 -4.40 -16.28 -9.21
CA ASN A 95 -3.24 -16.04 -10.08
C ASN A 95 -3.53 -16.04 -11.59
N ASN A 96 -4.79 -16.18 -12.02
CA ASN A 96 -5.13 -16.21 -13.44
C ASN A 96 -5.20 -14.80 -14.04
N ILE A 97 -4.32 -14.48 -14.99
CA ILE A 97 -4.36 -13.21 -15.72
C ILE A 97 -5.48 -13.15 -16.76
N ILE A 98 -6.17 -14.24 -17.09
CA ILE A 98 -7.35 -14.24 -17.97
C ILE A 98 -8.61 -13.85 -17.19
N LEU A 99 -9.36 -12.91 -17.75
CA LEU A 99 -10.60 -12.40 -17.16
C LEU A 99 -11.80 -13.11 -17.82
N ASN A 100 -12.83 -13.41 -17.02
CA ASN A 100 -13.98 -14.22 -17.44
C ASN A 100 -13.52 -15.55 -18.09
N HIS A 101 -12.61 -16.24 -17.39
CA HIS A 101 -11.85 -17.37 -17.91
C HIS A 101 -12.64 -18.68 -17.99
N ASP A 102 -13.80 -18.73 -17.36
CA ASP A 102 -14.75 -19.85 -17.23
C ASP A 102 -16.08 -19.56 -17.96
N PHE A 103 -16.15 -18.41 -18.65
CA PHE A 103 -17.33 -17.91 -19.35
C PHE A 103 -18.57 -17.71 -18.46
N ALA A 104 -18.39 -17.58 -17.14
CA ALA A 104 -19.49 -17.27 -16.22
C ALA A 104 -20.20 -15.96 -16.61
N GLY A 105 -19.44 -14.95 -17.06
CA GLY A 105 -19.92 -13.67 -17.59
C GLY A 105 -20.32 -13.68 -19.08
N GLY A 106 -20.53 -14.86 -19.70
CA GLY A 106 -20.75 -14.98 -21.14
C GLY A 106 -19.47 -14.76 -21.94
N LEU A 107 -19.54 -14.11 -23.10
CA LEU A 107 -18.34 -13.70 -23.87
C LEU A 107 -17.77 -12.34 -23.45
N HIS A 108 -18.12 -11.81 -22.29
CA HIS A 108 -17.57 -10.53 -21.83
C HIS A 108 -16.03 -10.58 -21.77
N LEU A 109 -15.34 -9.63 -22.41
CA LEU A 109 -13.88 -9.58 -22.62
C LEU A 109 -13.28 -10.65 -23.57
N TRP A 110 -14.10 -11.42 -24.28
CA TRP A 110 -13.68 -12.34 -25.34
C TRP A 110 -14.25 -11.91 -26.69
N HIS A 111 -13.46 -12.04 -27.75
CA HIS A 111 -13.85 -11.64 -29.10
C HIS A 111 -13.68 -12.79 -30.10
N PRO A 112 -14.68 -13.09 -30.95
CA PRO A 112 -14.50 -14.05 -32.04
C PRO A 112 -13.69 -13.40 -33.18
N ASN A 113 -12.55 -13.99 -33.52
CA ASN A 113 -11.70 -13.53 -34.62
C ASN A 113 -12.26 -14.03 -35.96
N SER A 114 -13.02 -13.17 -36.64
CA SER A 114 -13.55 -13.38 -38.00
C SER A 114 -14.50 -14.59 -38.16
N CYS A 115 -15.11 -15.04 -37.07
CA CYS A 115 -16.09 -16.12 -36.99
C CYS A 115 -17.24 -15.71 -36.04
N GLU A 116 -18.11 -16.65 -35.67
CA GLU A 116 -19.15 -16.44 -34.65
C GLU A 116 -18.77 -17.16 -33.35
N ALA A 117 -19.26 -16.65 -32.22
CA ALA A 117 -19.17 -17.35 -30.94
C ALA A 117 -20.34 -17.00 -30.02
N PHE A 118 -20.67 -17.92 -29.11
CA PHE A 118 -21.64 -17.73 -28.03
C PHE A 118 -21.28 -18.62 -26.83
N VAL A 119 -22.03 -18.51 -25.73
CA VAL A 119 -21.83 -19.34 -24.53
C VAL A 119 -23.03 -20.24 -24.29
N VAL A 120 -22.76 -21.51 -24.01
CA VAL A 120 -23.73 -22.56 -23.72
C VAL A 120 -23.72 -22.87 -22.22
N SER A 121 -24.90 -23.16 -21.67
CA SER A 121 -25.07 -23.64 -20.29
C SER A 121 -25.14 -25.17 -20.27
N SER A 122 -24.62 -25.80 -19.21
CA SER A 122 -24.73 -27.26 -19.01
C SER A 122 -26.17 -27.80 -18.88
N GLU A 123 -27.18 -26.93 -18.88
CA GLU A 123 -28.61 -27.26 -18.76
C GLU A 123 -29.40 -27.14 -20.08
N SER A 124 -28.76 -26.79 -21.20
CA SER A 124 -29.43 -26.62 -22.50
C SER A 124 -29.12 -27.76 -23.47
N ASP A 125 -30.13 -28.20 -24.24
CA ASP A 125 -30.08 -29.28 -25.25
C ASP A 125 -29.26 -28.90 -26.52
N TYR A 126 -28.03 -28.41 -26.35
CA TYR A 126 -27.07 -28.27 -27.44
C TYR A 126 -26.58 -29.68 -27.85
N PRO A 127 -26.54 -30.03 -29.16
CA PRO A 127 -26.60 -31.42 -29.61
C PRO A 127 -25.50 -32.35 -29.07
N GLU A 128 -25.94 -33.55 -28.66
CA GLU A 128 -25.16 -34.60 -28.00
C GLU A 128 -23.77 -34.81 -28.63
N THR A 129 -22.70 -34.74 -27.82
CA THR A 129 -21.38 -35.31 -28.19
C THR A 129 -20.46 -35.56 -26.99
N LEU A 130 -20.34 -34.61 -26.06
CA LEU A 130 -19.43 -34.72 -24.90
C LEU A 130 -20.10 -35.40 -23.69
N SER A 131 -19.76 -36.67 -23.45
CA SER A 131 -20.42 -37.52 -22.46
C SER A 131 -19.83 -37.42 -21.04
N THR A 132 -20.02 -36.29 -20.36
CA THR A 132 -19.98 -36.22 -18.87
C THR A 132 -20.98 -35.20 -18.35
N LYS A 133 -21.56 -35.47 -17.16
CA LYS A 133 -22.43 -34.49 -16.46
C LYS A 133 -21.58 -33.36 -15.89
N LEU A 134 -21.34 -32.35 -16.72
CA LEU A 134 -20.60 -31.15 -16.35
C LEU A 134 -21.51 -30.12 -15.67
N THR A 135 -20.97 -29.39 -14.71
CA THR A 135 -21.56 -28.17 -14.16
C THR A 135 -20.77 -26.97 -14.65
N GLY A 136 -21.44 -26.00 -15.30
CA GLY A 136 -20.81 -24.75 -15.70
C GLY A 136 -21.25 -24.21 -17.06
N ARG A 137 -20.49 -23.23 -17.57
CA ARG A 137 -20.63 -22.63 -18.89
C ARG A 137 -19.40 -22.94 -19.74
N PHE A 138 -19.55 -22.84 -21.06
CA PHE A 138 -18.43 -22.94 -22.01
C PHE A 138 -18.73 -22.12 -23.27
N ALA A 139 -17.69 -21.64 -23.94
CA ALA A 139 -17.81 -20.96 -25.23
C ALA A 139 -17.85 -21.97 -26.39
N VAL A 140 -18.72 -21.70 -27.37
CA VAL A 140 -18.78 -22.35 -28.68
C VAL A 140 -18.33 -21.34 -29.72
N VAL A 141 -17.39 -21.72 -30.58
CA VAL A 141 -16.88 -20.92 -31.70
C VAL A 141 -17.27 -21.61 -33.00
N THR A 142 -18.14 -20.98 -33.78
CA THR A 142 -18.81 -21.56 -34.96
C THR A 142 -18.71 -20.64 -36.20
N ASN A 143 -19.36 -21.03 -37.31
CA ASN A 143 -19.28 -20.39 -38.62
C ASN A 143 -17.82 -20.18 -39.12
N ARG A 144 -16.92 -21.08 -38.70
CA ARG A 144 -15.49 -21.06 -39.00
C ARG A 144 -15.23 -21.50 -40.45
N LYS A 145 -14.69 -20.58 -41.25
CA LYS A 145 -14.34 -20.76 -42.67
C LYS A 145 -12.85 -21.04 -42.88
N GLU A 146 -12.00 -20.67 -41.92
CA GLU A 146 -10.55 -20.83 -41.95
C GLU A 146 -10.03 -21.40 -40.61
N GLN A 147 -8.84 -22.01 -40.62
CA GLN A 147 -8.28 -22.67 -39.42
C GLN A 147 -7.86 -21.69 -38.30
N TRP A 148 -7.38 -20.51 -38.69
CA TRP A 148 -6.89 -19.45 -37.78
C TRP A 148 -8.02 -18.68 -37.07
N GLN A 149 -9.26 -18.88 -37.49
CA GLN A 149 -10.43 -18.27 -36.84
C GLN A 149 -10.67 -18.93 -35.49
N GLY A 150 -11.08 -18.16 -34.49
CA GLY A 150 -10.99 -18.59 -33.10
C GLY A 150 -11.52 -17.57 -32.10
N LEU A 151 -11.30 -17.81 -30.82
CA LEU A 151 -11.65 -16.86 -29.74
C LEU A 151 -10.37 -16.20 -29.21
N GLU A 152 -10.38 -14.87 -29.08
CA GLU A 152 -9.23 -14.08 -28.65
C GLU A 152 -9.55 -13.16 -27.45
N GLN A 153 -8.54 -12.89 -26.62
CA GLN A 153 -8.58 -11.91 -25.53
C GLN A 153 -7.28 -11.10 -25.47
N ASP A 154 -7.42 -9.77 -25.34
CA ASP A 154 -6.27 -8.85 -25.25
C ASP A 154 -5.70 -8.83 -23.82
N ILE A 155 -4.49 -9.37 -23.66
CA ILE A 155 -3.79 -9.49 -22.37
C ILE A 155 -2.69 -8.43 -22.18
N THR A 156 -2.63 -7.40 -23.04
CA THR A 156 -1.51 -6.43 -23.08
C THR A 156 -1.22 -5.75 -21.75
N GLU A 157 -2.24 -5.28 -21.01
CA GLU A 157 -2.04 -4.63 -19.70
C GLU A 157 -1.78 -5.62 -18.55
N ARG A 158 -1.69 -6.93 -18.83
CA ARG A 158 -1.61 -8.03 -17.85
C ARG A 158 -0.36 -8.91 -18.02
N VAL A 159 0.31 -8.83 -19.17
CA VAL A 159 1.65 -9.41 -19.40
C VAL A 159 2.75 -8.37 -19.15
N SER A 160 3.93 -8.84 -18.71
CA SER A 160 5.10 -8.00 -18.44
C SER A 160 6.34 -8.54 -19.16
N ALA A 161 7.22 -7.64 -19.59
CA ALA A 161 8.49 -8.02 -20.19
C ALA A 161 9.36 -8.81 -19.18
N GLY A 162 10.13 -9.78 -19.67
CA GLY A 162 10.99 -10.64 -18.86
C GLY A 162 10.26 -11.56 -17.87
N SER A 163 8.93 -11.68 -17.97
CA SER A 163 8.14 -12.56 -17.10
C SER A 163 7.68 -13.81 -17.86
N SER A 164 7.84 -14.97 -17.22
CA SER A 164 7.29 -16.24 -17.71
C SER A 164 5.84 -16.39 -17.29
N TYR A 165 5.05 -16.94 -18.22
CA TYR A 165 3.64 -17.25 -18.05
C TYR A 165 3.37 -18.68 -18.50
N ASN A 166 2.74 -19.47 -17.64
CA ASN A 166 2.14 -20.75 -17.99
C ASN A 166 0.74 -20.48 -18.56
N ALA A 167 0.39 -21.14 -19.66
CA ALA A 167 -0.91 -21.02 -20.29
C ALA A 167 -1.53 -22.41 -20.52
N CYS A 168 -2.78 -22.56 -20.10
CA CYS A 168 -3.56 -23.79 -20.12
C CYS A 168 -4.97 -23.49 -20.63
N ALA A 169 -5.47 -24.26 -21.59
CA ALA A 169 -6.85 -24.19 -22.06
C ALA A 169 -7.50 -25.57 -22.13
N TRP A 170 -8.70 -25.71 -21.57
CA TRP A 170 -9.54 -26.90 -21.72
C TRP A 170 -10.44 -26.74 -22.94
N VAL A 171 -10.24 -27.59 -23.94
CA VAL A 171 -10.84 -27.46 -25.29
C VAL A 171 -11.45 -28.77 -25.79
N GLY A 172 -12.40 -28.67 -26.71
CA GLY A 172 -13.09 -29.80 -27.33
C GLY A 172 -13.67 -29.41 -28.69
N ILE A 173 -14.36 -30.33 -29.37
CA ILE A 173 -14.94 -30.07 -30.70
C ILE A 173 -16.34 -30.67 -30.88
N SER A 174 -17.14 -30.01 -31.71
CA SER A 174 -18.40 -30.57 -32.25
C SER A 174 -18.54 -30.30 -33.75
N GLY A 175 -19.56 -30.88 -34.39
CA GLY A 175 -19.71 -30.89 -35.85
C GLY A 175 -19.13 -32.15 -36.52
N ALA A 176 -19.23 -32.24 -37.85
CA ALA A 176 -19.34 -33.51 -38.58
C ALA A 176 -18.03 -34.30 -38.84
N LEU A 177 -16.95 -34.12 -38.06
CA LEU A 177 -15.66 -34.79 -38.29
C LEU A 177 -15.63 -36.23 -37.74
N GLN A 178 -15.02 -37.17 -38.48
CA GLN A 178 -14.86 -38.59 -38.10
C GLN A 178 -13.47 -38.95 -37.51
N SER A 179 -12.66 -37.94 -37.17
CA SER A 179 -11.31 -38.13 -36.61
C SER A 179 -11.02 -37.09 -35.53
N VAL A 180 -9.89 -37.27 -34.83
CA VAL A 180 -9.27 -36.20 -34.06
C VAL A 180 -8.90 -35.02 -34.95
N ALA A 181 -8.78 -33.83 -34.36
CA ALA A 181 -8.27 -32.61 -34.97
C ALA A 181 -7.40 -31.84 -33.98
N ASN A 182 -6.56 -30.91 -34.45
CA ASN A 182 -5.68 -30.15 -33.56
C ASN A 182 -6.27 -28.80 -33.18
N VAL A 183 -6.10 -28.41 -31.92
CA VAL A 183 -6.36 -27.06 -31.39
C VAL A 183 -5.06 -26.51 -30.82
N THR A 184 -4.80 -25.23 -31.07
CA THR A 184 -3.52 -24.54 -30.81
C THR A 184 -3.76 -23.26 -30.01
N ALA A 185 -2.92 -23.00 -29.03
CA ALA A 185 -2.84 -21.73 -28.32
C ALA A 185 -1.63 -20.94 -28.83
N THR A 186 -1.87 -19.69 -29.23
CA THR A 186 -0.87 -18.81 -29.83
C THR A 186 -1.04 -17.39 -29.26
N LEU A 187 0.05 -16.64 -29.12
CA LEU A 187 -0.01 -15.19 -28.95
C LEU A 187 0.15 -14.49 -30.31
N LYS A 188 -0.80 -13.60 -30.63
CA LYS A 188 -0.63 -12.60 -31.69
C LYS A 188 -0.04 -11.34 -31.07
N LEU A 189 1.13 -10.95 -31.56
CA LEU A 189 1.93 -9.83 -31.08
C LEU A 189 1.90 -8.72 -32.13
N GLU A 190 1.25 -7.60 -31.84
CA GLU A 190 1.22 -6.44 -32.73
C GLU A 190 2.24 -5.40 -32.24
N HIS A 191 3.20 -5.02 -33.09
CA HIS A 191 4.32 -4.14 -32.73
C HIS A 191 4.01 -2.65 -32.95
N GLN A 192 4.96 -1.78 -32.61
CA GLN A 192 4.80 -0.32 -32.70
C GLN A 192 4.82 0.20 -34.15
N ASP A 193 5.47 -0.52 -35.06
CA ASP A 193 5.52 -0.28 -36.51
C ASP A 193 4.31 -0.88 -37.27
N SER A 194 3.32 -1.40 -36.52
CA SER A 194 2.19 -2.19 -37.02
C SER A 194 2.56 -3.52 -37.70
N SER A 195 3.80 -4.01 -37.59
CA SER A 195 4.09 -5.41 -37.92
C SER A 195 3.40 -6.36 -36.94
N VAL A 196 3.11 -7.58 -37.38
CA VAL A 196 2.48 -8.63 -36.57
C VAL A 196 3.34 -9.87 -36.61
N SER A 197 3.69 -10.41 -35.44
CA SER A 197 4.36 -11.68 -35.28
C SER A 197 3.54 -12.62 -34.40
N TYR A 198 3.73 -13.92 -34.57
CA TYR A 198 2.98 -14.95 -33.85
C TYR A 198 3.95 -15.78 -33.00
N LEU A 199 3.59 -16.01 -31.73
CA LEU A 199 4.37 -16.83 -30.79
C LEU A 199 3.50 -18.03 -30.38
N TYR A 200 3.82 -19.20 -30.92
CA TYR A 200 3.20 -20.47 -30.55
C TYR A 200 3.41 -20.76 -29.05
N ILE A 201 2.35 -21.22 -28.37
CA ILE A 201 2.42 -21.60 -26.96
C ILE A 201 2.37 -23.12 -26.83
N GLY A 202 1.39 -23.77 -27.47
CA GLY A 202 1.17 -25.21 -27.38
C GLY A 202 -0.01 -25.67 -28.24
N SER A 203 -0.14 -26.97 -28.48
CA SER A 203 -1.27 -27.56 -29.22
C SER A 203 -1.59 -28.97 -28.75
N THR A 204 -2.85 -29.39 -28.89
CA THR A 204 -3.32 -30.73 -28.52
C THR A 204 -4.26 -31.32 -29.57
N SER A 205 -4.43 -32.65 -29.55
CA SER A 205 -5.31 -33.39 -30.47
C SER A 205 -6.65 -33.69 -29.81
N VAL A 206 -7.68 -32.91 -30.12
CA VAL A 206 -9.05 -33.05 -29.59
C VAL A 206 -9.87 -34.11 -30.33
N SER A 207 -10.67 -34.85 -29.57
CA SER A 207 -11.77 -35.69 -30.07
C SER A 207 -13.13 -35.06 -29.68
N ARG A 208 -14.24 -35.70 -30.05
CA ARG A 208 -15.57 -35.30 -29.58
C ARG A 208 -15.95 -35.90 -28.22
N GLU A 209 -15.18 -36.87 -27.73
CA GLU A 209 -15.59 -37.75 -26.62
C GLU A 209 -15.25 -37.17 -25.24
N ARG A 210 -14.20 -36.36 -25.16
CA ARG A 210 -13.70 -35.72 -23.93
C ARG A 210 -13.11 -34.34 -24.20
N TRP A 211 -13.00 -33.53 -23.16
CA TRP A 211 -12.19 -32.31 -23.17
C TRP A 211 -10.70 -32.68 -23.09
N GLU A 212 -9.87 -32.02 -23.88
CA GLU A 212 -8.41 -32.12 -23.81
C GLU A 212 -7.80 -30.82 -23.28
N LYS A 213 -6.59 -30.92 -22.76
CA LYS A 213 -5.78 -29.78 -22.30
C LYS A 213 -4.80 -29.37 -23.40
N VAL A 214 -4.82 -28.08 -23.78
CA VAL A 214 -3.70 -27.41 -24.44
C VAL A 214 -2.89 -26.73 -23.35
N GLU A 215 -1.58 -26.98 -23.28
CA GLU A 215 -0.70 -26.30 -22.32
C GLU A 215 0.63 -25.90 -22.96
N GLY A 216 1.28 -24.90 -22.37
CA GLY A 216 2.60 -24.40 -22.77
C GLY A 216 3.01 -23.17 -21.96
N THR A 217 4.17 -22.58 -22.29
CA THR A 217 4.69 -21.38 -21.61
C THR A 217 5.09 -20.31 -22.63
N PHE A 218 5.08 -19.05 -22.21
CA PHE A 218 5.62 -17.95 -22.99
C PHE A 218 6.35 -16.92 -22.12
N THR A 219 7.30 -16.21 -22.73
CA THR A 219 7.97 -15.03 -22.15
C THR A 219 8.12 -13.99 -23.25
N LEU A 220 7.89 -12.71 -22.92
CA LEU A 220 8.06 -11.60 -23.87
C LEU A 220 9.32 -10.80 -23.48
N SER A 221 10.26 -10.63 -24.41
CA SER A 221 11.49 -9.84 -24.20
C SER A 221 11.20 -8.35 -24.04
N THR A 222 10.21 -7.85 -24.79
CA THR A 222 9.56 -6.54 -24.64
C THR A 222 8.05 -6.74 -24.81
N VAL A 223 7.20 -5.96 -24.14
CA VAL A 223 5.75 -6.00 -24.40
C VAL A 223 5.45 -5.21 -25.70
N PRO A 224 4.89 -5.84 -26.75
CA PRO A 224 4.46 -5.17 -27.98
C PRO A 224 3.29 -4.19 -27.75
N ARG A 225 2.88 -3.49 -28.81
CA ARG A 225 1.76 -2.53 -28.78
C ARG A 225 0.43 -3.21 -28.40
N ARG A 226 0.21 -4.47 -28.83
CA ARG A 226 -0.83 -5.38 -28.32
C ARG A 226 -0.30 -6.80 -28.19
N VAL A 227 -0.75 -7.51 -27.16
CA VAL A 227 -0.56 -8.94 -26.92
C VAL A 227 -1.94 -9.56 -26.78
N ILE A 228 -2.25 -10.49 -27.68
CA ILE A 228 -3.56 -11.13 -27.76
C ILE A 228 -3.32 -12.63 -27.64
N ILE A 229 -3.90 -13.28 -26.62
CA ILE A 229 -3.97 -14.74 -26.61
C ILE A 229 -5.18 -15.17 -27.44
N TYR A 230 -4.99 -16.15 -28.31
CA TYR A 230 -6.07 -16.71 -29.10
C TYR A 230 -5.95 -18.23 -29.25
N LEU A 231 -7.10 -18.88 -29.40
CA LEU A 231 -7.23 -20.33 -29.57
C LEU A 231 -7.73 -20.62 -30.99
N GLU A 232 -6.92 -21.34 -31.77
CA GLU A 232 -7.12 -21.63 -33.20
C GLU A 232 -7.08 -23.14 -33.50
N GLY A 233 -7.46 -23.54 -34.71
CA GLY A 233 -7.89 -24.92 -34.99
C GLY A 233 -9.27 -25.22 -34.35
N PRO A 234 -10.01 -26.25 -34.79
CA PRO A 234 -9.69 -27.27 -35.80
C PRO A 234 -9.88 -26.78 -37.26
N SER A 235 -10.07 -27.72 -38.20
CA SER A 235 -10.46 -27.44 -39.59
C SER A 235 -11.73 -26.59 -39.70
N PRO A 236 -11.96 -25.88 -40.83
CA PRO A 236 -13.24 -25.25 -41.15
C PRO A 236 -14.41 -26.23 -41.03
N CYS A 237 -15.61 -25.70 -40.79
CA CYS A 237 -16.86 -26.48 -40.61
C CYS A 237 -16.87 -27.44 -39.39
N VAL A 238 -15.99 -27.24 -38.41
CA VAL A 238 -16.00 -27.91 -37.10
C VAL A 238 -15.99 -26.83 -36.01
N ASP A 239 -16.88 -26.96 -35.04
CA ASP A 239 -17.01 -26.01 -33.93
C ASP A 239 -15.89 -26.25 -32.91
N LEU A 240 -15.20 -25.18 -32.49
CA LEU A 240 -14.28 -25.21 -31.37
C LEU A 240 -15.05 -24.92 -30.07
N LEU A 241 -14.88 -25.79 -29.08
CA LEU A 241 -15.44 -25.64 -27.74
C LEU A 241 -14.32 -25.25 -26.77
N ILE A 242 -14.56 -24.27 -25.91
CA ILE A 242 -13.59 -23.79 -24.92
C ILE A 242 -14.27 -23.74 -23.56
N ARG A 243 -13.82 -24.57 -22.61
CA ARG A 243 -14.38 -24.66 -21.25
C ARG A 243 -13.75 -23.64 -20.32
N SER A 244 -12.43 -23.55 -20.32
CA SER A 244 -11.72 -22.51 -19.57
C SER A 244 -10.32 -22.23 -20.12
N VAL A 245 -9.80 -21.03 -19.85
CA VAL A 245 -8.43 -20.61 -20.23
C VAL A 245 -7.72 -19.96 -19.05
N VAL A 246 -6.74 -20.65 -18.48
CA VAL A 246 -5.89 -20.14 -17.40
C VAL A 246 -4.57 -19.69 -17.99
N VAL A 247 -4.15 -18.47 -17.67
CA VAL A 247 -2.76 -18.03 -17.86
C VAL A 247 -2.27 -17.52 -16.52
N SER A 248 -1.30 -18.18 -15.90
CA SER A 248 -0.70 -17.77 -14.64
C SER A 248 0.74 -17.33 -14.84
N ARG A 249 1.22 -16.44 -13.98
CA ARG A 249 2.65 -16.09 -13.92
C ARG A 249 3.36 -17.08 -13.02
N ASP A 250 4.52 -17.59 -13.44
CA ASP A 250 5.26 -18.57 -12.63
C ASP A 250 5.73 -17.94 -11.31
N ILE A 251 5.23 -18.44 -10.18
CA ILE A 251 5.74 -18.12 -8.84
C ILE A 251 6.76 -19.18 -8.46
N ILE A 252 7.99 -18.76 -8.17
CA ILE A 252 9.04 -19.65 -7.69
C ILE A 252 8.80 -19.95 -6.21
N GLU A 253 8.04 -21.01 -5.93
CA GLU A 253 7.90 -21.54 -4.57
C GLU A 253 9.27 -22.04 -4.05
N LYS A 254 9.59 -21.69 -2.79
CA LYS A 254 10.70 -22.31 -2.08
C LYS A 254 10.25 -23.66 -1.52
N PRO A 255 10.95 -24.78 -1.79
CA PRO A 255 10.56 -26.09 -1.26
C PRO A 255 10.47 -26.12 0.27
N SER A 256 9.32 -26.53 0.81
CA SER A 256 9.12 -26.65 2.25
C SER A 256 9.88 -27.86 2.84
N THR A 257 10.69 -27.63 3.86
CA THR A 257 11.47 -28.70 4.53
C THR A 257 10.58 -29.62 5.36
N ARG A 258 10.26 -30.82 4.87
CA ARG A 258 9.71 -31.89 5.70
C ARG A 258 10.82 -32.63 6.45
N ASN A 259 10.68 -32.75 7.77
CA ASN A 259 11.57 -33.55 8.60
C ASN A 259 11.44 -35.05 8.28
N ALA A 260 12.57 -35.72 8.04
CA ALA A 260 12.65 -37.17 7.93
C ALA A 260 13.93 -37.69 8.62
N ASN A 261 13.83 -37.98 9.92
CA ASN A 261 14.88 -38.69 10.63
C ASN A 261 14.82 -40.19 10.29
N ASN A 262 15.83 -40.69 9.58
CA ASN A 262 16.37 -42.04 9.71
C ASN A 262 17.66 -42.10 8.90
N GLY A 263 18.73 -42.66 9.47
CA GLY A 263 20.03 -42.76 8.79
C GLY A 263 20.58 -44.18 8.83
N PHE A 264 21.47 -44.48 7.89
CA PHE A 264 22.63 -45.36 8.11
C PHE A 264 23.75 -45.00 7.12
N GLN A 265 24.98 -45.42 7.43
CA GLN A 265 26.20 -44.99 6.75
C GLN A 265 26.52 -45.81 5.48
N SER A 266 27.10 -45.14 4.48
CA SER A 266 28.16 -45.69 3.65
C SER A 266 29.09 -44.58 3.17
N GLU A 267 30.38 -44.88 3.02
CA GLU A 267 31.44 -43.93 2.67
C GLU A 267 31.85 -44.04 1.19
N ASN A 268 32.60 -43.04 0.71
CA ASN A 268 33.26 -42.94 -0.61
C ASN A 268 32.39 -42.53 -1.80
N LEU A 269 32.22 -41.22 -1.98
CA LEU A 269 32.47 -40.52 -3.24
C LEU A 269 32.75 -39.04 -2.90
N ILE A 270 34.01 -38.60 -3.09
CA ILE A 270 34.47 -37.23 -2.82
C ILE A 270 34.84 -36.60 -4.18
N GLU A 271 34.73 -35.27 -4.28
CA GLU A 271 34.92 -34.44 -5.49
C GLU A 271 33.76 -34.45 -6.53
N GLU A 272 32.61 -33.84 -6.20
CA GLU A 272 31.78 -33.13 -7.22
C GLU A 272 30.68 -32.18 -6.69
N VAL A 273 30.31 -32.22 -5.40
CA VAL A 273 29.02 -31.66 -4.91
C VAL A 273 29.09 -30.21 -4.34
N ASN A 274 30.22 -29.50 -4.44
CA ASN A 274 30.46 -28.30 -3.62
C ASN A 274 30.10 -26.92 -4.24
N ASP A 275 29.55 -26.88 -5.45
CA ASP A 275 29.31 -25.63 -6.22
C ASP A 275 27.84 -25.14 -6.20
N SER A 276 26.94 -25.77 -5.42
CA SER A 276 25.47 -25.58 -5.50
C SER A 276 24.79 -24.86 -4.33
N ILE A 277 25.53 -24.43 -3.29
CA ILE A 277 24.96 -23.72 -2.11
C ILE A 277 25.76 -22.46 -1.77
N ILE A 278 25.80 -21.48 -2.68
CA ILE A 278 26.30 -20.12 -2.35
C ILE A 278 25.50 -19.02 -3.08
N GLN A 279 24.31 -18.66 -2.56
CA GLN A 279 23.73 -17.33 -2.82
C GLN A 279 24.50 -16.27 -2.01
N SER A 280 25.72 -15.95 -2.43
CA SER A 280 26.56 -14.92 -1.79
C SER A 280 26.06 -13.51 -2.09
N SER A 281 25.83 -12.71 -1.05
CA SER A 281 25.50 -11.28 -1.16
C SER A 281 26.59 -10.49 -1.89
N ASN A 282 27.83 -11.00 -1.84
CA ASN A 282 29.03 -10.28 -2.26
C ASN A 282 29.46 -10.52 -3.73
N ASN A 283 28.58 -11.03 -4.60
CA ASN A 283 28.86 -11.17 -6.04
C ASN A 283 28.43 -9.91 -6.81
N ILE A 284 29.37 -9.22 -7.47
CA ILE A 284 29.07 -8.01 -8.28
C ILE A 284 28.36 -8.34 -9.60
N ILE A 285 28.42 -9.59 -10.04
CA ILE A 285 27.69 -10.10 -11.20
C ILE A 285 26.34 -10.64 -10.73
N LEU A 286 25.26 -10.00 -11.17
CA LEU A 286 23.89 -10.42 -10.87
C LEU A 286 23.37 -11.41 -11.92
N ASN A 287 22.41 -12.26 -11.51
CA ASN A 287 21.92 -13.40 -12.31
C ASN A 287 23.09 -14.24 -12.86
N HIS A 288 24.03 -14.57 -11.97
CA HIS A 288 25.33 -15.15 -12.32
C HIS A 288 25.28 -16.62 -12.71
N ASP A 289 24.18 -17.31 -12.45
CA ASP A 289 23.91 -18.72 -12.77
C ASP A 289 22.82 -18.88 -13.85
N PHE A 290 22.39 -17.75 -14.43
CA PHE A 290 21.30 -17.66 -15.40
C PHE A 290 19.96 -18.24 -14.91
N SER A 291 19.75 -18.33 -13.58
CA SER A 291 18.49 -18.77 -12.98
C SER A 291 17.31 -17.86 -13.32
N GLY A 292 17.56 -16.56 -13.53
CA GLY A 292 16.60 -15.59 -14.07
C GLY A 292 16.66 -15.45 -15.59
N GLY A 293 17.08 -16.48 -16.33
CA GLY A 293 17.30 -16.40 -17.78
C GLY A 293 18.46 -15.46 -18.11
N LEU A 294 18.29 -14.56 -19.09
CA LEU A 294 19.25 -13.48 -19.40
C LEU A 294 18.93 -12.15 -18.69
N HIS A 295 18.13 -12.15 -17.63
CA HIS A 295 17.88 -10.93 -16.86
C HIS A 295 19.20 -10.28 -16.40
N LEU A 296 19.34 -8.96 -16.57
CA LEU A 296 20.56 -8.18 -16.31
C LEU A 296 21.78 -8.53 -17.19
N TRP A 297 21.63 -9.34 -18.24
CA TRP A 297 22.66 -9.60 -19.24
C TRP A 297 22.22 -9.14 -20.63
N HIS A 298 23.15 -8.59 -21.40
CA HIS A 298 22.88 -8.10 -22.76
C HIS A 298 23.79 -8.81 -23.77
N PRO A 299 23.24 -9.37 -24.87
CA PRO A 299 24.06 -9.90 -25.94
C PRO A 299 24.60 -8.75 -26.80
N ASN A 300 25.92 -8.63 -26.90
CA ASN A 300 26.56 -7.58 -27.68
C ASN A 300 26.72 -8.03 -29.14
N SER A 301 25.81 -7.55 -29.99
CA SER A 301 25.83 -7.72 -31.46
C SER A 301 25.74 -9.18 -31.94
N CYS A 302 25.18 -10.06 -31.11
CA CYS A 302 24.95 -11.48 -31.33
C CYS A 302 23.58 -11.89 -30.75
N ASP A 303 23.18 -13.16 -30.89
CA ASP A 303 21.98 -13.70 -30.25
C ASP A 303 22.34 -14.47 -28.97
N ALA A 304 21.46 -14.52 -27.99
CA ALA A 304 21.65 -15.34 -26.79
C ALA A 304 20.32 -15.85 -26.19
N PHE A 305 20.36 -17.01 -25.55
CA PHE A 305 19.26 -17.63 -24.82
C PHE A 305 19.78 -18.50 -23.67
N VAL A 306 18.90 -19.12 -22.87
CA VAL A 306 19.27 -20.03 -21.76
C VAL A 306 18.62 -21.39 -21.99
N VAL A 307 19.37 -22.47 -21.75
CA VAL A 307 18.91 -23.85 -21.85
C VAL A 307 18.64 -24.41 -20.45
N SER A 308 17.56 -25.18 -20.29
CA SER A 308 17.27 -26.00 -19.10
C SER A 308 17.32 -27.49 -19.49
N SER A 309 17.64 -28.37 -18.54
CA SER A 309 17.87 -29.80 -18.76
C SER A 309 16.67 -30.57 -19.32
N ASP A 310 15.48 -30.01 -19.16
CA ASP A 310 14.19 -30.69 -19.36
C ASP A 310 13.58 -30.33 -20.73
N CYS A 311 14.28 -29.51 -21.51
CA CYS A 311 13.89 -29.06 -22.84
C CYS A 311 14.53 -29.96 -23.92
N GLY A 312 13.74 -30.82 -24.56
CA GLY A 312 14.17 -31.67 -25.67
C GLY A 312 14.51 -30.88 -26.94
N TYR A 313 15.73 -30.32 -27.00
CA TYR A 313 16.26 -29.60 -28.16
C TYR A 313 16.92 -30.57 -29.17
N PRO A 314 16.92 -30.28 -30.50
CA PRO A 314 17.38 -31.22 -31.52
C PRO A 314 18.86 -31.63 -31.41
N GLU A 315 19.16 -32.83 -31.95
CA GLU A 315 20.38 -33.66 -31.79
C GLU A 315 21.70 -33.06 -32.35
N THR A 316 22.00 -31.80 -32.04
CA THR A 316 23.18 -31.06 -32.56
C THR A 316 23.98 -30.34 -31.46
N LEU A 317 23.41 -30.12 -30.28
CA LEU A 317 24.12 -29.70 -29.08
C LEU A 317 24.65 -30.92 -28.32
N SER A 318 25.89 -30.84 -27.85
CA SER A 318 26.60 -31.94 -27.18
C SER A 318 25.87 -32.38 -25.90
N THR A 319 25.35 -33.61 -25.90
CA THR A 319 24.59 -34.23 -24.78
C THR A 319 25.42 -34.52 -23.52
N LYS A 320 26.63 -33.95 -23.43
CA LYS A 320 27.59 -34.11 -22.32
C LYS A 320 27.60 -32.93 -21.34
N LEU A 321 27.05 -31.78 -21.72
CA LEU A 321 27.02 -30.57 -20.87
C LEU A 321 25.66 -30.42 -20.20
N THR A 322 25.54 -30.93 -18.98
CA THR A 322 24.30 -30.89 -18.18
C THR A 322 24.19 -29.65 -17.30
N GLY A 323 22.96 -29.33 -16.88
CA GLY A 323 22.62 -28.17 -16.06
C GLY A 323 22.02 -27.00 -16.86
N ARG A 324 21.77 -25.88 -16.18
CA ARG A 324 21.32 -24.62 -16.78
C ARG A 324 22.52 -23.79 -17.23
N PHE A 325 22.46 -23.19 -18.41
CA PHE A 325 23.51 -22.33 -18.95
C PHE A 325 23.00 -21.39 -20.05
N ALA A 326 23.67 -20.25 -20.22
CA ALA A 326 23.48 -19.37 -21.37
C ALA A 326 24.20 -19.90 -22.61
N VAL A 327 23.55 -19.77 -23.77
CA VAL A 327 24.08 -20.03 -25.11
C VAL A 327 24.15 -18.70 -25.85
N ILE A 328 25.31 -18.39 -26.44
CA ILE A 328 25.53 -17.18 -27.24
C ILE A 328 25.92 -17.61 -28.66
N THR A 329 25.06 -17.29 -29.63
CA THR A 329 25.09 -17.77 -31.02
C THR A 329 25.00 -16.62 -32.03
N ASN A 330 24.96 -16.94 -33.33
CA ASN A 330 24.95 -15.98 -34.46
C ASN A 330 26.14 -14.99 -34.42
N ARG A 331 27.25 -15.42 -33.82
CA ARG A 331 28.48 -14.63 -33.64
C ARG A 331 29.22 -14.50 -34.96
N LYS A 332 29.32 -13.27 -35.46
CA LYS A 332 30.02 -12.86 -36.69
C LYS A 332 31.43 -12.36 -36.43
N GLU A 333 31.70 -11.92 -35.20
CA GLU A 333 33.00 -11.46 -34.73
C GLU A 333 33.37 -12.09 -33.38
N HIS A 334 34.67 -12.11 -33.09
CA HIS A 334 35.24 -12.76 -31.91
C HIS A 334 34.99 -11.99 -30.59
N TRP A 335 34.86 -10.66 -30.65
CA TRP A 335 34.55 -9.77 -29.53
C TRP A 335 33.06 -9.79 -29.13
N GLN A 336 32.19 -10.40 -29.96
CA GLN A 336 30.76 -10.52 -29.67
C GLN A 336 30.54 -11.54 -28.56
N GLY A 337 29.57 -11.29 -27.68
CA GLY A 337 29.49 -12.01 -26.41
C GLY A 337 28.39 -11.49 -25.49
N LEU A 338 28.47 -11.84 -24.21
CA LEU A 338 27.50 -11.44 -23.20
C LEU A 338 28.11 -10.39 -22.27
N GLU A 339 27.42 -9.27 -22.07
CA GLU A 339 27.87 -8.15 -21.24
C GLU A 339 26.88 -7.77 -20.12
N GLN A 340 27.40 -7.23 -19.02
CA GLN A 340 26.62 -6.70 -17.89
C GLN A 340 27.25 -5.40 -17.38
N ASP A 341 26.42 -4.40 -17.10
CA ASP A 341 26.84 -3.18 -16.42
C ASP A 341 27.06 -3.43 -14.92
N ILE A 342 28.25 -3.09 -14.44
CA ILE A 342 28.67 -3.27 -13.04
C ILE A 342 29.14 -1.96 -12.41
N THR A 343 28.90 -0.81 -13.05
CA THR A 343 29.39 0.51 -12.65
C THR A 343 29.14 0.83 -11.16
N GLU A 344 27.94 0.52 -10.67
CA GLU A 344 27.52 0.83 -9.29
C GLU A 344 28.03 -0.18 -8.24
N ARG A 345 28.72 -1.25 -8.67
CA ARG A 345 29.17 -2.36 -7.80
C ARG A 345 30.68 -2.50 -7.73
N VAL A 346 31.43 -1.62 -8.42
CA VAL A 346 32.89 -1.59 -8.41
C VAL A 346 33.42 -0.32 -7.76
N SER A 347 34.46 -0.47 -6.93
CA SER A 347 35.09 0.61 -6.18
C SER A 347 36.59 0.69 -6.47
N VAL A 348 37.12 1.91 -6.53
CA VAL A 348 38.55 2.18 -6.76
C VAL A 348 39.38 1.64 -5.60
N GLY A 349 40.51 1.01 -5.91
CA GLY A 349 41.42 0.41 -4.93
C GLY A 349 41.02 -0.99 -4.44
N TYR A 350 39.83 -1.49 -4.78
CA TYR A 350 39.42 -2.87 -4.48
C TYR A 350 39.87 -3.81 -5.60
N THR A 351 40.40 -4.98 -5.21
CA THR A 351 40.70 -6.08 -6.13
C THR A 351 39.52 -7.04 -6.18
N TYR A 352 39.10 -7.39 -7.39
CA TYR A 352 38.00 -8.29 -7.67
C TYR A 352 38.54 -9.57 -8.30
N ASN A 353 38.21 -10.71 -7.69
CA ASN A 353 38.46 -12.02 -8.29
C ASN A 353 37.30 -12.36 -9.23
N VAL A 354 37.60 -12.93 -10.39
CA VAL A 354 36.61 -13.35 -11.40
C VAL A 354 36.79 -14.84 -11.68
N CYS A 355 35.69 -15.58 -11.69
CA CYS A 355 35.61 -17.00 -12.02
C CYS A 355 34.39 -17.23 -12.93
N ALA A 356 34.60 -17.75 -14.14
CA ALA A 356 33.54 -18.10 -15.07
C ALA A 356 33.67 -19.56 -15.54
N TRP A 357 32.57 -20.31 -15.50
CA TRP A 357 32.50 -21.67 -16.06
C TRP A 357 31.98 -21.59 -17.51
N VAL A 358 32.79 -21.98 -18.48
CA VAL A 358 32.53 -21.81 -19.92
C VAL A 358 32.71 -23.10 -20.74
N GLY A 359 32.04 -23.17 -21.89
CA GLY A 359 32.12 -24.25 -22.86
C GLY A 359 31.85 -23.74 -24.28
N ILE A 360 31.85 -24.61 -25.28
CA ILE A 360 31.56 -24.25 -26.68
C ILE A 360 30.68 -25.28 -27.39
N SER A 361 30.02 -24.87 -28.48
CA SER A 361 29.34 -25.76 -29.43
C SER A 361 29.61 -25.34 -30.88
N GLY A 362 29.74 -26.30 -31.80
CA GLY A 362 29.98 -26.01 -33.22
C GLY A 362 30.68 -27.14 -33.98
N ALA A 363 30.41 -27.25 -35.28
CA ALA A 363 30.76 -28.42 -36.10
C ALA A 363 32.24 -28.52 -36.55
N LEU A 364 33.13 -27.62 -36.10
CA LEU A 364 34.46 -27.43 -36.73
C LEU A 364 35.67 -27.36 -35.77
N GLN A 365 35.46 -27.24 -34.45
CA GLN A 365 36.55 -27.27 -33.45
C GLN A 365 36.10 -27.92 -32.15
N SER A 366 36.94 -28.79 -31.58
CA SER A 366 36.72 -29.41 -30.27
C SER A 366 37.18 -28.54 -29.09
N VAL A 367 38.01 -27.52 -29.35
CA VAL A 367 38.68 -26.68 -28.35
C VAL A 367 38.95 -25.28 -28.92
N ALA A 368 38.54 -24.22 -28.23
CA ALA A 368 38.78 -22.82 -28.61
C ALA A 368 39.11 -21.88 -27.43
N ASP A 369 39.67 -20.71 -27.73
CA ASP A 369 40.08 -19.70 -26.75
C ASP A 369 38.87 -18.81 -26.34
N VAL A 370 38.72 -18.53 -25.04
CA VAL A 370 37.69 -17.66 -24.43
C VAL A 370 38.35 -16.72 -23.43
N SER A 371 37.85 -15.49 -23.30
CA SER A 371 38.43 -14.41 -22.48
C SER A 371 37.38 -13.61 -21.70
N ALA A 372 37.78 -13.03 -20.57
CA ALA A 372 36.98 -12.07 -19.80
C ALA A 372 37.67 -10.70 -19.77
N THR A 373 36.91 -9.63 -20.02
CA THR A 373 37.44 -8.27 -20.19
C THR A 373 36.46 -7.24 -19.59
N LEU A 374 36.99 -6.11 -19.11
CA LEU A 374 36.19 -4.93 -18.76
C LEU A 374 36.32 -3.87 -19.86
N LYS A 375 35.19 -3.28 -20.25
CA LYS A 375 35.14 -2.02 -20.98
C LYS A 375 34.97 -0.88 -19.96
N LEU A 376 35.96 0.02 -19.91
CA LEU A 376 35.95 1.21 -19.06
C LEU A 376 35.69 2.44 -19.93
N GLU A 377 34.64 3.19 -19.65
CA GLU A 377 34.34 4.47 -20.31
C GLU A 377 34.71 5.61 -19.35
N HIS A 378 35.51 6.58 -19.79
CA HIS A 378 36.02 7.68 -18.96
C HIS A 378 35.18 8.96 -19.10
N GLN A 379 35.45 9.96 -18.26
CA GLN A 379 34.71 11.23 -18.26
C GLN A 379 34.93 12.07 -19.54
N ASP A 380 36.06 11.90 -20.21
CA ASP A 380 36.38 12.52 -21.52
C ASP A 380 35.75 11.77 -22.71
N SER A 381 34.90 10.77 -22.46
CA SER A 381 34.34 9.82 -23.43
C SER A 381 35.36 8.91 -24.13
N SER A 382 36.61 8.86 -23.66
CA SER A 382 37.55 7.81 -24.09
C SER A 382 37.13 6.44 -23.55
N VAL A 383 37.49 5.38 -24.27
CA VAL A 383 37.21 3.99 -23.90
C VAL A 383 38.52 3.22 -23.82
N SER A 384 38.73 2.53 -22.71
CA SER A 384 39.89 1.65 -22.49
C SER A 384 39.43 0.27 -22.04
N TYR A 385 40.12 -0.77 -22.50
CA TYR A 385 39.79 -2.16 -22.19
C TYR A 385 40.79 -2.75 -21.19
N LEU A 386 40.30 -3.34 -20.11
CA LEU A 386 41.11 -4.01 -19.08
C LEU A 386 40.83 -5.51 -19.12
N PHE A 387 41.76 -6.26 -19.69
CA PHE A 387 41.71 -7.72 -19.81
C PHE A 387 41.92 -8.40 -18.45
N ILE A 388 41.06 -9.37 -18.12
CA ILE A 388 41.00 -10.03 -16.81
C ILE A 388 41.65 -11.42 -16.84
N GLY A 389 41.43 -12.18 -17.92
CA GLY A 389 41.97 -13.54 -18.09
C GLY A 389 41.53 -14.23 -19.39
N SER A 390 42.26 -15.25 -19.83
CA SER A 390 41.94 -16.05 -21.02
C SER A 390 42.51 -17.47 -20.97
N LEU A 391 41.79 -18.42 -21.55
CA LEU A 391 42.15 -19.84 -21.63
C LEU A 391 42.95 -20.14 -22.91
N ARG A 392 44.29 -20.01 -22.85
CA ARG A 392 45.16 -20.06 -24.06
C ARG A 392 45.96 -21.35 -24.26
N LYS A 393 45.95 -21.84 -25.50
CA LYS A 393 46.94 -22.79 -26.05
C LYS A 393 48.37 -22.22 -26.00
N GLN A 394 49.37 -23.05 -25.67
CA GLN A 394 50.79 -22.68 -25.73
C GLN A 394 51.60 -23.71 -26.54
N PHE A 395 52.50 -23.24 -27.40
CA PHE A 395 53.61 -24.03 -27.93
C PHE A 395 54.85 -23.87 -27.03
N LEU A 396 55.74 -24.88 -27.03
CA LEU A 396 57.00 -24.99 -26.26
C LEU A 396 56.89 -25.58 -24.82
N ILE A 397 56.73 -26.91 -24.77
CA ILE A 397 57.39 -27.94 -23.92
C ILE A 397 58.44 -27.48 -22.87
N PRO A 398 58.60 -28.20 -21.72
CA PRO A 398 57.59 -28.73 -20.78
C PRO A 398 57.92 -28.49 -19.28
N LEU A 399 56.87 -28.47 -18.44
CA LEU A 399 56.76 -29.30 -17.22
C LEU A 399 55.32 -29.20 -16.68
N ALA A 400 54.88 -30.18 -15.89
CA ALA A 400 53.47 -30.50 -15.74
C ALA A 400 52.67 -29.48 -14.88
N LEU A 401 51.73 -28.78 -15.54
CA LEU A 401 50.50 -28.23 -14.97
C LEU A 401 49.40 -28.33 -16.05
N SER A 402 48.18 -28.68 -15.66
CA SER A 402 47.06 -28.87 -16.58
C SER A 402 46.60 -27.53 -17.17
N ARG A 403 46.30 -27.52 -18.47
CA ARG A 403 45.74 -26.35 -19.18
C ARG A 403 44.38 -26.66 -19.76
N ALA A 404 43.49 -25.70 -19.62
CA ALA A 404 42.16 -25.69 -20.20
C ALA A 404 42.08 -24.70 -21.37
N SER A 405 41.19 -25.01 -22.32
CA SER A 405 40.70 -24.15 -23.39
C SER A 405 39.29 -24.65 -23.69
N ALA A 406 38.32 -23.74 -23.86
CA ALA A 406 36.90 -24.10 -23.78
C ALA A 406 36.53 -25.22 -24.77
N SER A 407 35.81 -26.23 -24.28
CA SER A 407 35.61 -27.51 -24.98
C SER A 407 34.14 -27.82 -25.28
N THR A 408 33.91 -28.75 -26.20
CA THR A 408 32.59 -29.33 -26.52
C THR A 408 32.21 -30.50 -25.60
N GLU A 409 33.05 -30.87 -24.63
CA GLU A 409 32.90 -32.13 -23.85
C GLU A 409 32.74 -31.93 -22.34
N ARG A 410 33.26 -30.81 -21.79
CA ARG A 410 33.18 -30.48 -20.36
C ARG A 410 33.24 -28.96 -20.14
N TRP A 411 32.68 -28.51 -19.02
CA TRP A 411 32.85 -27.15 -18.51
C TRP A 411 34.31 -26.88 -18.14
N GLU A 412 34.85 -25.77 -18.60
CA GLU A 412 36.22 -25.31 -18.31
C GLU A 412 36.17 -24.02 -17.48
N LYS A 413 37.10 -23.88 -16.53
CA LYS A 413 37.11 -22.77 -15.57
C LYS A 413 38.03 -21.64 -16.05
N LEU A 414 37.48 -20.48 -16.37
CA LEU A 414 38.22 -19.25 -16.61
C LEU A 414 38.36 -18.46 -15.30
N GLU A 415 39.58 -18.14 -14.90
CA GLU A 415 39.87 -17.34 -13.70
C GLU A 415 40.74 -16.13 -14.04
N GLY A 416 40.59 -15.06 -13.25
CA GLY A 416 41.36 -13.82 -13.40
C GLY A 416 41.06 -12.82 -12.29
N THR A 417 41.73 -11.66 -12.31
CA THR A 417 41.54 -10.59 -11.31
C THR A 417 41.61 -9.21 -11.95
N PHE A 418 40.94 -8.22 -11.37
CA PHE A 418 41.10 -6.81 -11.76
C PHE A 418 41.06 -5.86 -10.55
N THR A 419 41.68 -4.68 -10.71
CA THR A 419 41.67 -3.58 -9.75
C THR A 419 41.46 -2.29 -10.53
N LEU A 420 40.55 -1.41 -10.08
CA LEU A 420 40.37 -0.08 -10.68
C LEU A 420 41.26 0.95 -9.96
N SER A 421 42.05 1.69 -10.72
CA SER A 421 43.02 2.70 -10.22
C SER A 421 42.53 4.15 -10.34
N THR A 422 41.43 4.37 -11.07
CA THR A 422 40.76 5.66 -11.31
C THR A 422 39.25 5.44 -11.31
N VAL A 423 38.46 6.51 -11.27
CA VAL A 423 36.98 6.44 -11.35
C VAL A 423 36.54 6.58 -12.82
N PRO A 424 36.26 5.47 -13.54
CA PRO A 424 35.58 5.55 -14.84
C PRO A 424 34.14 6.04 -14.67
N ARG A 425 33.58 6.60 -15.73
CA ARG A 425 32.17 7.00 -15.85
C ARG A 425 31.24 5.77 -15.96
N ARG A 426 31.75 4.67 -16.52
CA ARG A 426 31.01 3.41 -16.71
C ARG A 426 31.96 2.21 -16.73
N VAL A 427 31.54 1.08 -16.15
CA VAL A 427 32.25 -0.21 -16.17
C VAL A 427 31.30 -1.30 -16.62
N VAL A 428 31.61 -1.91 -17.77
CA VAL A 428 30.87 -3.04 -18.32
C VAL A 428 31.78 -4.27 -18.32
N PHE A 429 31.34 -5.35 -17.66
CA PHE A 429 31.97 -6.66 -17.74
C PHE A 429 31.47 -7.42 -18.95
N TYR A 430 32.33 -8.10 -19.69
CA TYR A 430 31.92 -8.95 -20.79
C TYR A 430 32.81 -10.19 -20.99
N LEU A 431 32.23 -11.24 -21.58
CA LEU A 431 32.88 -12.49 -21.94
C LEU A 431 32.93 -12.64 -23.47
N GLU A 432 34.13 -12.83 -24.01
CA GLU A 432 34.44 -12.80 -25.45
C GLU A 432 35.28 -14.02 -25.91
N GLY A 433 35.40 -14.23 -27.23
CA GLY A 433 35.78 -15.52 -27.80
C GLY A 433 34.66 -16.56 -27.66
N PRO A 434 34.65 -17.64 -28.48
CA PRO A 434 35.65 -18.04 -29.48
C PRO A 434 35.48 -17.33 -30.85
N SER A 435 36.14 -17.86 -31.87
CA SER A 435 36.01 -17.44 -33.27
C SER A 435 34.56 -17.44 -33.78
N PRO A 436 34.23 -16.66 -34.83
CA PRO A 436 32.93 -16.70 -35.50
C PRO A 436 32.51 -18.11 -35.92
N CYS A 437 31.20 -18.36 -35.97
CA CYS A 437 30.57 -19.66 -36.26
C CYS A 437 30.83 -20.77 -35.21
N ILE A 438 31.22 -20.42 -33.99
CA ILE A 438 31.24 -21.30 -32.81
C ILE A 438 30.44 -20.61 -31.70
N ASP A 439 29.50 -21.33 -31.08
CA ASP A 439 28.69 -20.82 -29.98
C ASP A 439 29.50 -20.82 -28.68
N LEU A 440 29.37 -19.74 -27.89
CA LEU A 440 29.90 -19.68 -26.53
C LEU A 440 28.82 -20.16 -25.55
N LEU A 441 29.20 -21.04 -24.63
CA LEU A 441 28.35 -21.52 -23.53
C LEU A 441 28.88 -20.96 -22.22
N ILE A 442 28.01 -20.42 -21.36
CA ILE A 442 28.37 -19.89 -20.04
C ILE A 442 27.45 -20.50 -19.00
N ARG A 443 28.00 -21.29 -18.07
CA ARG A 443 27.25 -21.91 -16.96
C ARG A 443 27.07 -20.97 -15.79
N SER A 444 28.15 -20.30 -15.36
CA SER A 444 28.06 -19.24 -14.35
C SER A 444 29.25 -18.29 -14.34
N VAL A 445 29.08 -17.11 -13.73
CA VAL A 445 30.08 -16.03 -13.64
C VAL A 445 30.08 -15.38 -12.25
N VAL A 446 30.99 -15.80 -11.38
CA VAL A 446 31.16 -15.23 -10.04
C VAL A 446 32.27 -14.19 -10.04
N SER A 447 31.99 -12.98 -9.56
CA SER A 447 33.04 -12.03 -9.19
C SER A 447 32.83 -11.42 -7.81
N ARG A 448 33.83 -11.57 -6.94
CA ARG A 448 33.79 -11.12 -5.54
C ARG A 448 34.97 -10.21 -5.26
N SER A 449 34.74 -9.12 -4.53
CA SER A 449 35.85 -8.30 -4.02
C SER A 449 36.66 -9.10 -2.99
N SER A 450 37.97 -8.90 -2.93
CA SER A 450 38.85 -9.54 -1.95
C SER A 450 38.77 -8.91 -0.55
N GLY A 451 37.73 -8.12 -0.27
CA GLY A 451 37.53 -7.39 0.99
C GLY A 451 36.13 -7.56 1.59
N PHE A 452 35.35 -8.55 1.12
CA PHE A 452 34.02 -8.87 1.65
C PHE A 452 33.82 -10.38 1.74
N SER A 453 34.15 -10.98 2.89
CA SER A 453 33.62 -12.28 3.29
C SER A 453 32.14 -12.15 3.66
N ASP A 454 31.28 -13.06 3.17
CA ASP A 454 29.87 -13.11 3.58
C ASP A 454 29.79 -13.59 5.04
N GLY A 455 29.41 -12.69 5.96
CA GLY A 455 29.20 -12.99 7.38
C GLY A 455 30.02 -12.14 8.36
N GLU A 456 29.32 -11.61 9.37
CA GLU A 456 29.82 -11.10 10.67
C GLU A 456 30.71 -9.83 10.76
N GLU A 457 31.18 -9.19 9.68
CA GLU A 457 31.95 -7.94 9.84
C GLU A 457 31.08 -6.74 10.26
N ASN A 458 31.22 -6.37 11.54
CA ASN A 458 30.71 -5.15 12.15
C ASN A 458 31.46 -3.93 11.61
N ILE A 459 30.74 -2.90 11.17
CA ILE A 459 31.30 -1.63 10.69
C ILE A 459 32.14 -0.93 11.75
N ILE A 460 31.85 -1.13 13.04
CA ILE A 460 32.58 -0.52 14.16
C ILE A 460 33.89 -1.27 14.43
N GLN A 461 34.98 -0.51 14.43
CA GLN A 461 36.31 -0.98 14.81
C GLN A 461 36.43 -1.04 16.33
N ASN A 462 37.09 -2.08 16.84
CA ASN A 462 37.25 -2.32 18.28
C ASN A 462 35.93 -2.19 19.08
N PRO A 463 34.86 -2.93 18.69
CA PRO A 463 33.51 -2.69 19.20
C PRO A 463 33.28 -3.09 20.66
N LYS A 464 34.11 -4.00 21.19
CA LYS A 464 34.08 -4.56 22.55
C LYS A 464 35.22 -4.06 23.45
N PHE A 465 35.99 -3.09 22.98
CA PHE A 465 37.13 -2.50 23.70
C PHE A 465 38.25 -3.49 24.08
N ASP A 466 38.30 -4.66 23.44
CA ASP A 466 39.35 -5.68 23.65
C ASP A 466 40.75 -5.20 23.20
N ASP A 467 40.81 -4.20 22.29
CA ASP A 467 42.01 -3.43 21.93
C ASP A 467 42.00 -2.02 22.58
N GLY A 468 41.52 -1.97 23.83
CA GLY A 468 41.42 -0.75 24.62
C GLY A 468 40.48 0.29 24.01
N LEU A 469 40.93 1.55 23.92
CA LEU A 469 40.15 2.66 23.37
C LEU A 469 40.54 3.02 21.92
N ASN A 470 41.26 2.14 21.22
CA ASN A 470 41.66 2.39 19.83
C ASN A 470 40.44 2.61 18.93
N ASN A 471 40.51 3.62 18.06
CA ASN A 471 39.44 4.14 17.20
C ASN A 471 38.22 4.78 17.90
N TRP A 472 38.26 4.98 19.23
CA TRP A 472 37.23 5.68 19.99
C TRP A 472 37.69 7.05 20.47
N THR A 473 36.78 8.02 20.57
CA THR A 473 37.04 9.34 21.15
C THR A 473 35.89 9.82 22.03
N GLY A 474 36.16 10.80 22.90
CA GLY A 474 35.14 11.52 23.66
C GLY A 474 34.69 12.79 22.91
N ARG A 475 33.39 12.95 22.74
CA ARG A 475 32.72 14.16 22.23
C ARG A 475 32.47 15.08 23.43
N GLY A 476 33.33 16.09 23.62
CA GLY A 476 33.21 17.06 24.72
C GLY A 476 33.49 16.51 26.13
N CYS A 477 33.90 15.25 26.27
CA CYS A 477 34.23 14.58 27.53
C CYS A 477 35.49 13.71 27.37
N LYS A 478 35.95 13.09 28.47
CA LYS A 478 36.95 12.02 28.40
C LYS A 478 36.27 10.67 28.15
N ILE A 479 37.06 9.68 27.75
CA ILE A 479 36.67 8.27 27.76
C ILE A 479 37.71 7.46 28.54
N VAL A 480 37.25 6.46 29.29
CA VAL A 480 38.08 5.62 30.18
C VAL A 480 37.73 4.15 29.98
N LEU A 481 38.74 3.27 29.99
CA LEU A 481 38.58 1.83 29.86
C LEU A 481 38.44 1.17 31.24
N HIS A 482 37.54 0.20 31.36
CA HIS A 482 37.28 -0.54 32.59
C HIS A 482 37.17 -2.05 32.34
N ASP A 483 37.86 -2.86 33.14
CA ASP A 483 37.50 -4.26 33.37
C ASP A 483 36.38 -4.40 34.43
N SER A 484 36.30 -3.41 35.32
CA SER A 484 35.35 -3.33 36.42
C SER A 484 35.16 -1.88 36.88
N MET A 485 34.02 -1.59 37.51
CA MET A 485 33.72 -0.32 38.18
C MET A 485 32.86 -0.56 39.44
N ALA A 486 32.85 0.42 40.35
CA ALA A 486 32.07 0.42 41.59
C ALA A 486 32.33 -0.82 42.47
N ASP A 487 33.59 -1.07 42.82
CA ASP A 487 34.05 -2.20 43.64
C ASP A 487 33.67 -3.58 43.07
N GLY A 488 33.64 -3.70 41.73
CA GLY A 488 33.25 -4.93 41.02
C GLY A 488 31.75 -5.14 40.84
N LYS A 489 30.91 -4.17 41.22
CA LYS A 489 29.44 -4.22 41.01
C LYS A 489 29.03 -3.94 39.56
N VAL A 490 29.92 -3.36 38.77
CA VAL A 490 29.78 -3.20 37.32
C VAL A 490 30.88 -4.00 36.64
N LEU A 491 30.48 -4.98 35.85
CA LEU A 491 31.35 -5.83 35.04
C LEU A 491 30.86 -5.80 33.57
N PRO A 492 31.75 -6.02 32.58
CA PRO A 492 31.35 -6.19 31.19
C PRO A 492 30.44 -7.42 31.05
N ILE A 493 29.39 -7.31 30.23
CA ILE A 493 28.50 -8.43 29.89
C ILE A 493 28.99 -9.22 28.66
N SER A 494 29.89 -8.63 27.87
CA SER A 494 30.62 -9.29 26.77
C SER A 494 32.03 -8.69 26.60
N GLY A 495 32.98 -9.45 26.03
CA GLY A 495 34.38 -9.01 25.93
C GLY A 495 35.10 -8.97 27.29
N LYS A 496 36.29 -8.36 27.35
CA LYS A 496 37.05 -8.17 28.61
C LYS A 496 36.82 -6.82 29.28
N PHE A 497 36.30 -5.83 28.54
CA PHE A 497 36.26 -4.44 28.98
C PHE A 497 34.94 -3.75 28.61
N PHE A 498 34.75 -2.56 29.15
CA PHE A 498 33.78 -1.58 28.68
C PHE A 498 34.39 -0.18 28.74
N ALA A 499 33.86 0.77 27.97
CA ALA A 499 34.24 2.17 28.05
C ALA A 499 33.23 2.96 28.90
N SER A 500 33.71 3.98 29.61
CA SER A 500 32.90 4.99 30.30
C SER A 500 33.22 6.40 29.77
N THR A 501 32.28 7.33 29.85
CA THR A 501 32.47 8.74 29.47
C THR A 501 32.59 9.65 30.70
N ALA A 502 33.82 9.92 31.16
CA ALA A 502 34.06 10.77 32.33
C ALA A 502 34.08 12.28 31.98
N ASP A 503 33.84 13.14 32.97
CA ASP A 503 33.84 14.62 32.85
C ASP A 503 32.76 15.17 31.89
N ARG A 504 31.56 14.57 31.83
CA ARG A 504 30.43 15.10 31.01
C ARG A 504 29.87 16.40 31.59
N THR A 505 30.05 17.51 30.89
CA THR A 505 29.59 18.86 31.29
C THR A 505 28.29 19.32 30.61
N GLN A 506 27.86 18.64 29.54
CA GLN A 506 26.58 18.84 28.85
C GLN A 506 25.94 17.49 28.52
N ASN A 507 24.64 17.47 28.25
CA ASN A 507 23.88 16.26 27.91
C ASN A 507 24.27 15.66 26.54
N TRP A 508 24.75 16.48 25.59
CA TRP A 508 25.26 16.05 24.28
C TRP A 508 26.69 15.49 24.32
N ASN A 509 27.40 15.61 25.45
CA ASN A 509 28.72 15.00 25.60
C ASN A 509 28.60 13.47 25.59
N GLY A 510 29.59 12.76 25.03
CA GLY A 510 29.41 11.34 24.72
C GLY A 510 30.66 10.58 24.25
N ILE A 511 30.54 9.26 24.11
CA ILE A 511 31.53 8.42 23.40
C ILE A 511 31.16 8.35 21.91
N GLN A 512 32.15 8.45 21.02
CA GLN A 512 31.94 8.51 19.57
C GLN A 512 32.97 7.71 18.76
N GLN A 513 32.57 7.23 17.59
CA GLN A 513 33.47 6.71 16.54
C GLN A 513 33.09 7.29 15.17
N GLU A 514 34.10 7.72 14.40
CA GLU A 514 33.94 8.21 13.03
C GLU A 514 33.88 7.06 12.03
N ILE A 515 32.75 6.91 11.33
CA ILE A 515 32.47 5.83 10.39
C ILE A 515 32.45 6.29 8.91
N THR A 516 32.95 7.50 8.63
CA THR A 516 33.14 8.05 7.27
C THR A 516 33.72 7.00 6.31
N GLY A 517 33.10 6.83 5.15
CA GLY A 517 33.51 5.86 4.12
C GLY A 517 33.17 4.38 4.41
N ARG A 518 32.82 4.01 5.65
CA ARG A 518 32.40 2.64 6.02
C ARG A 518 30.87 2.41 5.92
N VAL A 519 30.11 3.46 5.63
CA VAL A 519 28.65 3.43 5.42
C VAL A 519 28.30 4.05 4.06
N PRO A 520 28.27 3.24 2.99
CA PRO A 520 27.66 3.60 1.70
C PRO A 520 26.28 4.26 1.83
N ARG A 521 25.96 5.17 0.91
CA ARG A 521 24.64 5.84 0.85
C ARG A 521 23.55 4.89 0.35
N LYS A 522 22.29 5.22 0.61
CA LYS A 522 21.05 4.51 0.22
C LYS A 522 20.85 3.09 0.78
N PHE A 523 21.75 2.59 1.61
CA PHE A 523 21.55 1.35 2.37
C PHE A 523 21.09 1.64 3.80
N ALA A 524 20.26 0.76 4.35
CA ALA A 524 19.82 0.82 5.73
C ALA A 524 20.84 0.12 6.65
N TYR A 525 21.18 0.75 7.76
CA TYR A 525 22.10 0.22 8.76
C TYR A 525 21.39 0.01 10.09
N GLU A 526 21.50 -1.21 10.63
CA GLU A 526 21.10 -1.53 11.99
C GLU A 526 22.21 -1.13 12.97
N VAL A 527 21.81 -0.53 14.10
CA VAL A 527 22.67 -0.22 15.24
C VAL A 527 22.16 -0.95 16.46
N VAL A 528 23.03 -1.67 17.16
CA VAL A 528 22.75 -2.32 18.45
C VAL A 528 23.86 -1.97 19.44
N ALA A 529 23.51 -1.31 20.53
CA ALA A 529 24.43 -0.87 21.58
C ALA A 529 24.02 -1.45 22.94
N ILE A 530 24.99 -1.91 23.74
CA ILE A 530 24.77 -2.37 25.10
C ILE A 530 25.29 -1.31 26.08
N VAL A 531 24.37 -0.60 26.71
CA VAL A 531 24.63 0.64 27.48
C VAL A 531 24.15 0.55 28.92
N ARG A 532 24.82 1.29 29.81
CA ARG A 532 24.47 1.48 31.22
C ARG A 532 24.79 2.94 31.62
N ILE A 533 24.25 3.44 32.73
CA ILE A 533 24.66 4.74 33.29
C ILE A 533 25.34 4.57 34.66
N PHE A 534 26.12 5.57 35.07
CA PHE A 534 26.72 5.60 36.41
C PHE A 534 26.90 7.04 36.93
N GLY A 535 26.92 7.22 38.24
CA GLY A 535 27.27 8.50 38.87
C GLY A 535 26.13 9.52 39.05
N ASN A 536 26.47 10.62 39.73
CA ASN A 536 25.59 11.75 40.06
C ASN A 536 24.24 11.43 40.73
N ASN A 537 24.13 10.28 41.43
CA ASN A 537 22.91 9.77 42.04
C ASN A 537 21.72 9.59 41.06
N VAL A 538 21.98 9.48 39.76
CA VAL A 538 20.94 9.29 38.72
C VAL A 538 20.71 7.78 38.51
N SER A 539 19.59 7.26 39.02
CA SER A 539 19.24 5.84 38.89
C SER A 539 18.63 5.44 37.54
N THR A 540 18.03 6.40 36.82
CA THR A 540 17.58 6.20 35.43
C THR A 540 17.74 7.48 34.62
N ALA A 541 18.15 7.37 33.36
CA ALA A 541 18.16 8.46 32.40
C ALA A 541 18.01 7.93 30.97
N ASN A 542 17.55 8.79 30.05
CA ASN A 542 17.52 8.43 28.63
C ASN A 542 18.93 8.53 28.03
N VAL A 543 19.39 7.43 27.44
CA VAL A 543 20.57 7.39 26.54
C VAL A 543 20.07 7.34 25.10
N ARG A 544 20.74 8.07 24.22
CA ARG A 544 20.46 8.15 22.78
C ARG A 544 21.70 7.76 21.98
N ALA A 545 21.47 7.05 20.87
CA ALA A 545 22.45 6.94 19.80
C ALA A 545 22.09 7.96 18.72
N THR A 546 23.06 8.79 18.34
CA THR A 546 22.87 9.87 17.36
C THR A 546 23.96 9.79 16.30
N LEU A 547 23.57 9.95 15.03
CA LEU A 547 24.46 10.09 13.90
C LEU A 547 24.67 11.58 13.62
N TRP A 548 25.89 12.07 13.77
CA TRP A 548 26.29 13.38 13.26
C TRP A 548 26.86 13.20 11.85
N VAL A 549 26.24 13.88 10.89
CA VAL A 549 26.52 13.78 9.45
C VAL A 549 26.87 15.16 8.95
N GLN A 550 28.08 15.35 8.41
CA GLN A 550 28.46 16.59 7.75
C GLN A 550 28.29 16.41 6.24
N ALA A 551 27.43 17.23 5.64
CA ALA A 551 27.14 17.21 4.22
C ALA A 551 28.33 17.71 3.38
N ALA A 552 28.26 17.54 2.05
CA ALA A 552 29.27 18.02 1.12
C ALA A 552 29.37 19.56 1.07
N ASP A 553 28.30 20.28 1.46
CA ASP A 553 28.24 21.73 1.58
C ASP A 553 28.61 22.25 2.99
N LEU A 554 29.17 21.37 3.83
CA LEU A 554 29.59 21.64 5.22
C LEU A 554 28.44 21.95 6.21
N ARG A 555 27.17 21.68 5.85
CA ARG A 555 26.08 21.66 6.85
C ARG A 555 26.16 20.43 7.74
N ASP A 556 25.93 20.64 9.03
CA ASP A 556 25.80 19.57 10.02
C ASP A 556 24.34 19.12 10.15
N GLN A 557 24.11 17.82 10.07
CA GLN A 557 22.84 17.14 10.32
C GLN A 557 23.00 16.18 11.51
N TYR A 558 21.96 16.07 12.33
CA TYR A 558 21.89 15.15 13.46
C TYR A 558 20.69 14.24 13.27
N ILE A 559 20.93 12.93 13.16
CA ILE A 559 19.90 11.91 12.96
C ILE A 559 19.85 11.06 14.23
N GLY A 560 18.74 11.12 14.96
CA GLY A 560 18.50 10.22 16.09
C GLY A 560 18.31 8.79 15.57
N ILE A 561 19.12 7.84 16.07
CA ILE A 561 19.08 6.43 15.64
C ILE A 561 18.15 5.64 16.55
N ALA A 562 18.27 5.85 17.87
CA ALA A 562 17.39 5.27 18.89
C ALA A 562 17.58 5.95 20.26
N SER A 563 16.61 5.77 21.15
CA SER A 563 16.59 6.29 22.52
C SER A 563 16.06 5.20 23.46
N ALA A 564 16.72 4.99 24.61
CA ALA A 564 16.28 4.04 25.63
C ALA A 564 16.40 4.64 27.04
N GLN A 565 15.48 4.29 27.95
CA GLN A 565 15.64 4.59 29.37
C GLN A 565 16.61 3.57 29.98
N VAL A 566 17.78 4.03 30.40
CA VAL A 566 18.88 3.21 30.92
C VAL A 566 18.99 3.38 32.43
N THR A 567 19.36 2.32 33.16
CA THR A 567 19.46 2.32 34.63
C THR A 567 20.91 2.31 35.13
N ASP A 568 21.10 2.61 36.42
CA ASP A 568 22.37 2.47 37.12
C ASP A 568 22.71 1.01 37.49
N LYS A 569 21.77 0.06 37.31
CA LYS A 569 21.83 -1.32 37.80
C LYS A 569 22.15 -2.35 36.72
N ASP A 570 21.55 -2.20 35.54
CA ASP A 570 21.48 -3.24 34.53
C ASP A 570 21.99 -2.72 33.18
N TRP A 571 22.54 -3.62 32.37
CA TRP A 571 22.90 -3.32 30.98
C TRP A 571 21.64 -3.37 30.12
N VAL A 572 21.37 -2.29 29.37
CA VAL A 572 20.19 -2.13 28.51
C VAL A 572 20.62 -2.15 27.04
N GLN A 573 19.88 -2.88 26.21
CA GLN A 573 20.04 -2.84 24.77
C GLN A 573 19.32 -1.61 24.19
N LEU A 574 20.06 -0.79 23.44
CA LEU A 574 19.56 0.29 22.61
C LEU A 574 19.72 -0.14 21.15
N GLN A 575 18.62 -0.18 20.39
CA GLN A 575 18.61 -0.66 19.02
C GLN A 575 17.80 0.28 18.12
N GLY A 576 18.26 0.50 16.89
CA GLY A 576 17.60 1.34 15.89
C GLY A 576 18.18 1.17 14.49
N LYS A 577 17.69 1.97 13.54
CA LYS A 577 18.16 1.99 12.15
C LYS A 577 18.54 3.41 11.73
N PHE A 578 19.43 3.54 10.73
CA PHE A 578 19.62 4.79 9.98
C PHE A 578 19.90 4.51 8.50
N LEU A 579 19.81 5.55 7.67
CA LEU A 579 20.20 5.53 6.26
C LEU A 579 20.84 6.89 5.91
N LEU A 580 21.78 6.88 4.96
CA LEU A 580 22.44 8.10 4.46
C LEU A 580 21.94 8.42 3.05
N ASN A 581 21.39 9.61 2.86
CA ASN A 581 20.83 10.05 1.57
C ASN A 581 21.91 10.50 0.58
N GLY A 582 22.65 11.56 0.92
CA GLY A 582 23.72 12.10 0.08
C GLY A 582 25.08 11.41 0.26
N SER A 583 26.13 12.04 -0.28
CA SER A 583 27.53 11.68 -0.02
C SER A 583 28.13 12.62 1.03
N PRO A 584 28.06 12.30 2.34
CA PRO A 584 28.58 13.16 3.38
C PRO A 584 30.12 13.24 3.35
N SER A 585 30.66 14.39 3.71
CA SER A 585 32.09 14.60 3.92
C SER A 585 32.59 13.94 5.22
N ARG A 586 31.70 13.76 6.21
CA ARG A 586 32.02 13.14 7.50
C ARG A 586 30.80 12.47 8.14
N VAL A 587 30.99 11.32 8.80
CA VAL A 587 29.93 10.60 9.53
C VAL A 587 30.46 10.08 10.86
N VAL A 588 29.80 10.41 11.97
CA VAL A 588 30.17 9.98 13.32
C VAL A 588 28.95 9.46 14.06
N VAL A 589 29.03 8.24 14.59
CA VAL A 589 28.03 7.72 15.55
C VAL A 589 28.50 8.05 16.97
N TYR A 590 27.60 8.56 17.81
CA TYR A 590 27.90 8.89 19.20
C TYR A 590 26.73 8.66 20.16
N PHE A 591 27.06 8.57 21.45
CA PHE A 591 26.10 8.25 22.53
C PHE A 591 25.95 9.42 23.50
N GLU A 592 24.73 9.91 23.68
CA GLU A 592 24.41 11.12 24.45
C GLU A 592 23.16 10.91 25.33
N GLY A 593 22.69 11.96 26.02
CA GLY A 593 21.35 11.99 26.64
C GLY A 593 21.32 12.27 28.15
N PRO A 594 22.01 11.48 29.01
CA PRO A 594 21.91 11.65 30.46
C PRO A 594 22.42 13.02 30.94
N PRO A 595 21.98 13.49 32.12
CA PRO A 595 22.41 14.76 32.69
C PRO A 595 23.94 14.93 32.78
N PRO A 596 24.45 16.17 32.84
CA PRO A 596 25.85 16.44 33.19
C PRO A 596 26.25 15.72 34.50
N GLY A 597 27.49 15.24 34.56
CA GLY A 597 28.02 14.47 35.69
C GLY A 597 27.59 13.00 35.79
N THR A 598 26.64 12.55 34.97
CA THR A 598 26.31 11.11 34.83
C THR A 598 27.14 10.53 33.68
N ASP A 599 27.85 9.44 33.91
CA ASP A 599 28.65 8.74 32.91
C ASP A 599 27.77 7.80 32.08
N ILE A 600 27.99 7.74 30.77
CA ILE A 600 27.48 6.72 29.87
C ILE A 600 28.54 5.60 29.82
N LEU A 601 28.11 4.37 30.08
CA LEU A 601 28.92 3.16 29.95
C LEU A 601 28.47 2.41 28.70
N LEU A 602 29.42 1.97 27.88
CA LEU A 602 29.20 1.23 26.64
C LEU A 602 30.06 -0.04 26.67
N ASN A 603 29.42 -1.22 26.62
CA ASN A 603 30.13 -2.51 26.59
C ASN A 603 30.39 -3.02 25.17
N ASN A 604 29.42 -2.86 24.27
CA ASN A 604 29.53 -3.30 22.89
C ASN A 604 28.71 -2.39 21.97
N LEU A 605 29.23 -2.11 20.77
CA LEU A 605 28.48 -1.47 19.68
C LEU A 605 28.60 -2.28 18.38
N VAL A 606 27.45 -2.69 17.84
CA VAL A 606 27.32 -3.26 16.50
C VAL A 606 26.67 -2.24 15.59
N VAL A 607 27.30 -1.97 14.43
CA VAL A 607 26.67 -1.33 13.28
C VAL A 607 26.88 -2.25 12.08
N ARG A 608 25.81 -2.57 11.35
CA ARG A 608 25.86 -3.47 10.19
C ARG A 608 24.77 -3.14 9.20
N HIS A 609 24.85 -3.65 7.97
CA HIS A 609 23.73 -3.59 7.04
C HIS A 609 22.48 -4.20 7.70
N ALA A 610 21.35 -3.50 7.66
CA ALA A 610 20.08 -4.03 8.13
C ALA A 610 19.64 -5.14 7.16
N ALA A 611 19.32 -6.33 7.67
CA ALA A 611 18.76 -7.37 6.82
C ALA A 611 17.35 -6.96 6.36
N LYS A 612 17.03 -7.13 5.07
CA LYS A 612 15.65 -7.04 4.60
C LYS A 612 14.86 -8.17 5.25
N ALA A 613 13.93 -7.84 6.13
CA ALA A 613 13.01 -8.80 6.69
C ALA A 613 12.18 -9.40 5.54
N PRO A 614 11.93 -10.72 5.51
CA PRO A 614 10.99 -11.27 4.54
C PRO A 614 9.59 -10.69 4.83
N PRO A 615 8.78 -10.43 3.78
CA PRO A 615 7.41 -9.97 3.98
C PRO A 615 6.62 -11.02 4.80
N PRO A 616 5.73 -10.59 5.72
CA PRO A 616 4.82 -11.50 6.40
C PRO A 616 3.89 -12.18 5.40
N SER A 617 3.37 -13.37 5.73
CA SER A 617 2.35 -13.99 4.88
C SER A 617 1.04 -13.18 4.89
N PRO A 618 0.27 -13.18 3.78
CA PRO A 618 -1.08 -12.63 3.77
C PRO A 618 -1.95 -13.28 4.87
N PRO A 619 -2.79 -12.52 5.59
CA PRO A 619 -3.78 -13.10 6.51
C PRO A 619 -4.76 -14.03 5.80
N LEU A 620 -4.87 -15.28 6.30
CA LEU A 620 -5.86 -16.24 5.81
C LEU A 620 -7.21 -16.00 6.51
N ILE A 621 -8.29 -15.88 5.74
CA ILE A 621 -9.65 -15.61 6.22
C ILE A 621 -10.57 -16.72 5.67
N GLU A 622 -10.94 -17.67 6.53
CA GLU A 622 -11.81 -18.80 6.19
C GLU A 622 -13.26 -18.57 6.66
N ASP A 623 -14.24 -19.01 5.86
CA ASP A 623 -15.68 -19.04 6.17
C ASP A 623 -16.27 -17.77 6.81
N ALA A 624 -15.97 -16.58 6.27
CA ALA A 624 -16.44 -15.31 6.83
C ALA A 624 -17.95 -15.09 6.61
N ALA A 625 -18.74 -15.14 7.69
CA ALA A 625 -20.18 -14.90 7.68
C ALA A 625 -20.53 -13.40 7.66
N PHE A 626 -20.24 -12.73 6.55
CA PHE A 626 -20.45 -11.29 6.39
C PHE A 626 -21.90 -10.85 6.66
N GLY A 627 -22.06 -9.69 7.31
CA GLY A 627 -23.37 -9.13 7.69
C GLY A 627 -24.12 -9.89 8.79
N VAL A 628 -23.66 -11.06 9.24
CA VAL A 628 -24.31 -11.84 10.30
C VAL A 628 -23.93 -11.29 11.68
N ASN A 629 -24.92 -10.83 12.44
CA ASN A 629 -24.72 -10.33 13.80
C ASN A 629 -24.33 -11.45 14.77
N ILE A 630 -23.18 -11.32 15.44
CA ILE A 630 -22.66 -12.30 16.41
C ILE A 630 -23.32 -12.21 17.80
N ILE A 631 -24.09 -11.16 18.07
CA ILE A 631 -24.71 -10.88 19.39
C ILE A 631 -26.01 -11.65 19.56
N ALA A 632 -26.05 -12.52 20.58
CA ALA A 632 -27.24 -13.32 20.87
C ALA A 632 -28.38 -12.44 21.42
N ASN A 633 -29.61 -12.69 20.98
CA ASN A 633 -30.80 -11.96 21.45
C ASN A 633 -30.68 -10.41 21.41
N SER A 634 -29.92 -9.85 20.45
CA SER A 634 -29.74 -8.40 20.29
C SER A 634 -31.07 -7.64 20.17
N ASN A 635 -32.05 -8.24 19.50
CA ASN A 635 -33.37 -7.66 19.29
C ASN A 635 -34.37 -7.94 20.43
N LEU A 636 -33.98 -8.71 21.47
CA LEU A 636 -34.82 -9.05 22.64
C LEU A 636 -36.20 -9.63 22.25
N ASN A 637 -36.24 -10.46 21.19
CA ASN A 637 -37.48 -10.94 20.58
C ASN A 637 -38.34 -11.79 21.54
N ASP A 638 -37.69 -12.53 22.44
CA ASP A 638 -38.36 -13.30 23.50
C ASP A 638 -38.92 -12.41 24.64
N GLY A 639 -38.62 -11.12 24.61
CA GLY A 639 -39.03 -10.13 25.61
C GLY A 639 -38.25 -10.18 26.92
N THR A 640 -37.10 -10.86 26.95
CA THR A 640 -36.23 -11.00 28.11
C THR A 640 -34.81 -10.48 27.80
N THR A 641 -33.91 -10.54 28.78
CA THR A 641 -32.46 -10.31 28.58
C THR A 641 -31.66 -11.62 28.46
N ASN A 642 -32.30 -12.73 28.06
CA ASN A 642 -31.61 -14.02 27.85
C ASN A 642 -30.39 -13.86 26.93
N GLY A 643 -29.29 -14.53 27.29
CA GLY A 643 -27.99 -14.42 26.60
C GLY A 643 -27.08 -13.30 27.12
N TRP A 644 -27.62 -12.32 27.85
CA TRP A 644 -26.86 -11.22 28.47
C TRP A 644 -26.64 -11.46 29.96
N PHE A 645 -25.52 -10.96 30.49
CA PHE A 645 -25.25 -10.93 31.94
C PHE A 645 -24.82 -9.53 32.40
N PRO A 646 -25.10 -9.13 33.66
CA PRO A 646 -24.58 -7.90 34.23
C PRO A 646 -23.08 -8.03 34.50
N LEU A 647 -22.29 -7.07 34.02
CA LEU A 647 -20.91 -6.88 34.43
C LEU A 647 -20.91 -6.05 35.72
N GLY A 648 -20.49 -6.69 36.82
CA GLY A 648 -20.62 -6.11 38.17
C GLY A 648 -22.03 -6.20 38.73
N ASN A 649 -22.31 -5.43 39.78
CA ASN A 649 -23.54 -5.57 40.59
C ASN A 649 -24.75 -4.77 40.03
N CYS A 650 -24.74 -4.42 38.75
CA CYS A 650 -25.87 -3.76 38.09
C CYS A 650 -27.03 -4.75 37.83
N SER A 651 -28.22 -4.22 37.53
CA SER A 651 -29.42 -5.03 37.26
C SER A 651 -29.90 -4.84 35.82
N LEU A 652 -30.14 -5.94 35.11
CA LEU A 652 -30.66 -5.93 33.74
C LEU A 652 -32.15 -6.26 33.70
N SER A 653 -32.92 -5.59 32.85
CA SER A 653 -34.31 -5.96 32.53
C SER A 653 -34.69 -5.53 31.11
N ALA A 654 -35.82 -5.99 30.57
CA ALA A 654 -36.25 -5.69 29.19
C ALA A 654 -37.38 -4.64 29.16
N GLY A 655 -37.11 -3.49 28.52
CA GLY A 655 -38.05 -2.39 28.32
C GLY A 655 -38.71 -2.37 26.93
N LYS A 656 -39.50 -1.33 26.67
CA LYS A 656 -40.15 -1.01 25.38
C LYS A 656 -40.07 0.49 25.09
N GLY A 657 -39.92 0.87 23.83
CA GLY A 657 -39.79 2.25 23.37
C GLY A 657 -38.42 2.60 22.77
N SER A 658 -37.71 1.63 22.20
CA SER A 658 -36.56 1.88 21.32
C SER A 658 -36.99 2.08 19.87
N PRO A 659 -36.10 2.56 18.97
CA PRO A 659 -36.39 2.62 17.55
C PRO A 659 -36.68 1.24 16.95
N HIS A 660 -37.55 1.20 15.93
CA HIS A 660 -37.86 0.01 15.14
C HIS A 660 -36.94 -0.18 13.91
N ILE A 661 -35.90 0.65 13.77
CA ILE A 661 -34.91 0.63 12.68
C ILE A 661 -33.52 0.36 13.24
N HIS A 662 -32.63 -0.30 12.49
CA HIS A 662 -31.21 -0.29 12.85
C HIS A 662 -30.65 1.15 12.89
N PRO A 663 -29.61 1.41 13.70
CA PRO A 663 -28.89 2.67 13.61
C PRO A 663 -28.29 2.87 12.20
N PRO A 664 -28.16 4.13 11.73
CA PRO A 664 -27.73 4.44 10.37
C PRO A 664 -26.54 3.64 9.86
N MET A 665 -25.45 3.55 10.62
CA MET A 665 -24.23 2.88 10.16
C MET A 665 -24.46 1.37 9.94
N ALA A 666 -25.27 0.71 10.78
CA ALA A 666 -25.65 -0.69 10.56
C ALA A 666 -26.61 -0.86 9.38
N ARG A 667 -27.63 0.01 9.26
CA ARG A 667 -28.57 0.01 8.13
C ARG A 667 -27.82 0.11 6.80
N ASP A 668 -26.85 1.02 6.69
CA ASP A 668 -26.21 1.36 5.42
C ASP A 668 -25.16 0.31 4.99
N SER A 669 -24.69 -0.53 5.92
CA SER A 669 -23.88 -1.72 5.62
C SER A 669 -24.71 -3.00 5.38
N LEU A 670 -25.84 -3.17 6.08
CA LEU A 670 -26.68 -4.38 5.99
C LEU A 670 -27.77 -4.29 4.91
N GLY A 671 -28.15 -3.09 4.48
CA GLY A 671 -29.21 -2.88 3.50
C GLY A 671 -30.63 -3.13 4.07
N PRO A 672 -31.58 -3.59 3.24
CA PRO A 672 -32.94 -3.90 3.68
C PRO A 672 -32.96 -5.03 4.73
N HIS A 673 -33.60 -4.78 5.88
CA HIS A 673 -33.61 -5.66 7.04
C HIS A 673 -34.98 -5.73 7.72
N GLU A 674 -35.20 -6.75 8.55
CA GLU A 674 -36.40 -6.83 9.39
C GLU A 674 -36.39 -5.75 10.49
N PRO A 675 -37.52 -5.09 10.80
CA PRO A 675 -37.59 -4.09 11.86
C PRO A 675 -37.13 -4.60 13.24
N LEU A 676 -36.46 -3.72 13.99
CA LEU A 676 -36.20 -3.98 15.42
C LEU A 676 -37.52 -4.10 16.19
N SER A 677 -37.51 -4.83 17.30
CA SER A 677 -38.70 -5.17 18.11
C SER A 677 -39.28 -4.01 18.91
N GLY A 678 -38.59 -2.86 18.94
CA GLY A 678 -38.92 -1.71 19.80
C GLY A 678 -38.59 -1.94 21.29
N ARG A 679 -37.78 -2.96 21.62
CA ARG A 679 -37.35 -3.30 22.99
C ARG A 679 -35.90 -2.90 23.25
N TYR A 680 -35.58 -2.68 24.52
CA TYR A 680 -34.23 -2.36 24.98
C TYR A 680 -33.86 -3.07 26.29
N ILE A 681 -32.57 -3.24 26.54
CA ILE A 681 -32.04 -3.63 27.85
C ILE A 681 -31.98 -2.38 28.72
N LEU A 682 -32.74 -2.36 29.81
CA LEU A 682 -32.63 -1.38 30.88
C LEU A 682 -31.58 -1.85 31.89
N VAL A 683 -30.67 -0.96 32.25
CA VAL A 683 -29.52 -1.22 33.11
C VAL A 683 -29.57 -0.25 34.29
N THR A 684 -29.84 -0.77 35.49
CA THR A 684 -30.00 0.02 36.72
C THR A 684 -29.00 -0.39 37.80
N ASN A 685 -28.99 0.31 38.94
CA ASN A 685 -28.14 0.03 40.10
C ASN A 685 -26.62 0.07 39.79
N ARG A 686 -26.21 0.82 38.76
CA ARG A 686 -24.82 0.96 38.32
C ARG A 686 -24.03 1.82 39.31
N THR A 687 -23.04 1.26 40.01
CA THR A 687 -22.23 1.99 41.00
C THR A 687 -20.84 2.41 40.49
N GLN A 688 -20.43 1.92 39.31
CA GLN A 688 -19.19 2.31 38.63
C GLN A 688 -19.43 2.37 37.11
N THR A 689 -18.64 3.17 36.38
CA THR A 689 -18.87 3.46 34.95
C THR A 689 -18.78 2.24 34.05
N TRP A 690 -17.88 1.30 34.33
CA TRP A 690 -17.72 0.05 33.56
C TRP A 690 -18.87 -0.97 33.75
N MET A 691 -19.80 -0.73 34.69
CA MET A 691 -20.92 -1.65 34.91
C MET A 691 -21.98 -1.52 33.82
N GLY A 692 -22.35 -2.65 33.23
CA GLY A 692 -23.39 -2.71 32.20
C GLY A 692 -23.63 -4.12 31.64
N PRO A 693 -24.42 -4.25 30.57
CA PRO A 693 -24.75 -5.54 29.96
C PRO A 693 -23.57 -6.07 29.13
N ALA A 694 -23.32 -7.37 29.23
CA ALA A 694 -22.19 -8.04 28.59
C ALA A 694 -22.56 -9.39 27.95
N GLN A 695 -21.77 -9.81 26.97
CA GLN A 695 -21.78 -11.15 26.37
C GLN A 695 -20.35 -11.69 26.16
N MET A 696 -20.21 -13.01 26.20
CA MET A 696 -19.03 -13.71 25.70
C MET A 696 -19.15 -13.92 24.18
N ILE A 697 -18.08 -13.66 23.44
CA ILE A 697 -18.03 -13.78 21.98
C ILE A 697 -16.73 -14.44 21.45
N THR A 698 -15.90 -15.02 22.33
CA THR A 698 -14.61 -15.65 21.97
C THR A 698 -14.71 -16.64 20.80
N ASP A 699 -15.80 -17.40 20.75
CA ASP A 699 -16.11 -18.44 19.76
C ASP A 699 -16.61 -17.90 18.41
N LYS A 700 -16.83 -16.59 18.30
CA LYS A 700 -17.46 -15.92 17.14
C LYS A 700 -16.55 -14.92 16.44
N ILE A 701 -15.38 -14.65 17.03
CA ILE A 701 -14.35 -13.78 16.46
C ILE A 701 -13.39 -14.63 15.62
N LYS A 702 -13.17 -14.22 14.37
CA LYS A 702 -12.09 -14.72 13.52
C LYS A 702 -10.96 -13.69 13.48
N LEU A 703 -9.73 -14.19 13.33
CA LEU A 703 -8.57 -13.31 13.26
C LEU A 703 -8.55 -12.51 11.95
N TYR A 704 -7.98 -11.32 12.03
CA TYR A 704 -7.79 -10.36 10.93
C TYR A 704 -9.07 -9.82 10.24
N LEU A 705 -10.25 -10.39 10.51
CA LEU A 705 -11.52 -9.79 10.11
C LEU A 705 -11.77 -8.47 10.85
N THR A 706 -12.22 -7.47 10.09
CA THR A 706 -12.74 -6.22 10.64
C THR A 706 -14.22 -6.39 10.96
N TYR A 707 -14.58 -6.14 12.22
CA TYR A 707 -15.96 -6.16 12.71
C TYR A 707 -16.46 -4.73 12.87
N GLN A 708 -17.62 -4.45 12.29
CA GLN A 708 -18.36 -3.22 12.52
C GLN A 708 -19.25 -3.37 13.77
N VAL A 709 -19.36 -2.30 14.55
CA VAL A 709 -20.14 -2.21 15.78
C VAL A 709 -21.12 -1.05 15.68
N SER A 710 -22.39 -1.26 16.03
CA SER A 710 -23.43 -0.22 15.99
C SER A 710 -24.60 -0.54 16.93
N ALA A 711 -25.08 0.41 17.73
CA ALA A 711 -26.27 0.24 18.57
C ALA A 711 -27.05 1.56 18.78
N TRP A 712 -28.26 1.45 19.31
CA TRP A 712 -28.99 2.57 19.90
C TRP A 712 -28.75 2.61 21.42
N VAL A 713 -28.37 3.78 21.94
CA VAL A 713 -28.21 4.01 23.40
C VAL A 713 -28.99 5.24 23.85
N ARG A 714 -29.44 5.24 25.12
CA ARG A 714 -30.15 6.34 25.78
C ARG A 714 -29.81 6.33 27.29
N ILE A 715 -29.78 7.50 27.91
CA ILE A 715 -29.62 7.65 29.37
C ILE A 715 -30.96 7.86 30.09
N GLY A 716 -31.03 7.45 31.35
CA GLY A 716 -32.13 7.79 32.26
C GLY A 716 -32.03 9.19 32.86
N ASN A 717 -33.16 9.68 33.39
CA ASN A 717 -33.23 10.97 34.08
C ASN A 717 -32.32 10.98 35.32
N GLY A 718 -31.34 11.89 35.36
CA GLY A 718 -30.43 12.05 36.50
C GLY A 718 -29.08 12.69 36.15
N ALA A 719 -28.69 12.67 34.88
CA ALA A 719 -27.47 13.34 34.41
C ALA A 719 -27.55 14.87 34.56
N SER A 720 -26.50 15.46 35.15
CA SER A 720 -26.33 16.92 35.31
C SER A 720 -25.23 17.51 34.40
N ARG A 721 -24.58 16.66 33.62
CA ARG A 721 -23.46 16.94 32.71
C ARG A 721 -23.49 15.94 31.53
N PRO A 722 -22.82 16.21 30.40
CA PRO A 722 -22.67 15.23 29.32
C PRO A 722 -22.12 13.88 29.83
N GLN A 723 -22.64 12.80 29.28
CA GLN A 723 -22.42 11.43 29.69
C GLN A 723 -21.78 10.65 28.54
N ASN A 724 -20.57 10.11 28.74
CA ASN A 724 -19.97 9.19 27.79
C ASN A 724 -20.59 7.79 27.94
N ILE A 725 -20.92 7.15 26.82
CA ILE A 725 -21.33 5.74 26.71
C ILE A 725 -20.39 5.07 25.70
N GLY A 726 -19.85 3.90 26.04
CA GLY A 726 -18.93 3.15 25.18
C GLY A 726 -19.33 1.70 25.04
N ILE A 727 -19.10 1.12 23.86
CA ILE A 727 -19.01 -0.34 23.68
C ILE A 727 -17.53 -0.70 23.82
N ALA A 728 -17.23 -1.71 24.61
CA ALA A 728 -15.88 -2.11 24.94
C ALA A 728 -15.70 -3.62 24.76
N LEU A 729 -14.51 -4.02 24.30
CA LEU A 729 -14.10 -5.41 24.24
C LEU A 729 -13.01 -5.68 25.28
N GLY A 730 -13.27 -6.62 26.18
CA GLY A 730 -12.27 -7.20 27.07
C GLY A 730 -11.63 -8.41 26.39
N VAL A 731 -10.39 -8.24 25.92
CA VAL A 731 -9.60 -9.23 25.18
C VAL A 731 -8.44 -9.67 26.08
N ASP A 732 -8.56 -10.86 26.70
CA ASP A 732 -7.59 -11.41 27.66
C ASP A 732 -7.19 -10.43 28.81
N GLY A 733 -8.11 -9.54 29.17
CA GLY A 733 -7.92 -8.52 30.21
C GLY A 733 -7.41 -7.17 29.69
N GLN A 734 -7.03 -7.07 28.42
CA GLN A 734 -6.81 -5.80 27.73
C GLN A 734 -8.14 -5.21 27.24
N TRP A 735 -8.15 -3.88 27.03
CA TRP A 735 -9.29 -3.15 26.50
C TRP A 735 -9.08 -2.82 25.01
N VAL A 736 -10.11 -3.05 24.20
CA VAL A 736 -10.19 -2.62 22.81
C VAL A 736 -11.49 -1.83 22.63
N ASN A 737 -11.43 -0.71 21.93
CA ASN A 737 -12.60 0.13 21.67
C ASN A 737 -13.60 -0.59 20.75
N GLY A 738 -14.89 -0.46 21.03
CA GLY A 738 -16.00 -0.84 20.14
C GLY A 738 -16.81 0.36 19.64
N GLY A 739 -16.36 1.59 19.91
CA GLY A 739 -17.07 2.83 19.60
C GLY A 739 -17.69 3.46 20.85
N GLN A 740 -17.89 4.79 20.81
CA GLN A 740 -18.44 5.57 21.92
C GLN A 740 -19.26 6.78 21.45
N VAL A 741 -20.08 7.32 22.34
CA VAL A 741 -20.88 8.53 22.12
C VAL A 741 -21.07 9.31 23.41
N GLU A 742 -20.98 10.64 23.35
CA GLU A 742 -21.31 11.53 24.47
C GLU A 742 -22.72 12.11 24.27
N THR A 743 -23.57 12.04 25.29
CA THR A 743 -24.93 12.58 25.24
C THR A 743 -25.32 13.31 26.53
N ASN A 744 -26.18 14.33 26.42
CA ASN A 744 -26.67 15.15 27.52
C ASN A 744 -28.20 15.23 27.61
N ASP A 745 -28.93 14.45 26.80
CA ASP A 745 -30.38 14.40 26.77
C ASP A 745 -30.94 12.97 26.82
N ASP A 746 -32.26 12.84 26.95
CA ASP A 746 -32.93 11.55 27.04
C ASP A 746 -33.36 10.99 25.68
N LYS A 747 -32.71 11.36 24.56
CA LYS A 747 -33.01 10.77 23.25
C LYS A 747 -32.26 9.46 23.01
N TRP A 748 -32.62 8.78 21.93
CA TRP A 748 -31.84 7.66 21.38
C TRP A 748 -30.74 8.19 20.47
N HIS A 749 -29.50 7.84 20.78
CA HIS A 749 -28.30 8.20 20.04
C HIS A 749 -27.67 6.95 19.42
N GLU A 750 -27.09 7.09 18.23
CA GLU A 750 -26.27 6.02 17.64
C GLU A 750 -24.91 6.01 18.34
N ILE A 751 -24.47 4.81 18.71
CA ILE A 751 -23.08 4.51 19.05
C ILE A 751 -22.52 3.63 17.94
N GLY A 752 -21.33 3.95 17.43
CA GLY A 752 -20.71 3.25 16.31
C GLY A 752 -19.19 3.13 16.47
N GLY A 753 -18.62 2.05 15.96
CA GLY A 753 -17.19 1.78 15.98
C GLY A 753 -16.80 0.60 15.08
N SER A 754 -15.51 0.27 15.05
CA SER A 754 -14.97 -0.92 14.39
C SER A 754 -13.74 -1.45 15.12
N PHE A 755 -13.52 -2.78 15.05
CA PHE A 755 -12.38 -3.44 15.67
C PHE A 755 -11.91 -4.66 14.86
N ARG A 756 -10.71 -5.15 15.17
CA ARG A 756 -10.11 -6.36 14.61
C ARG A 756 -9.27 -7.03 15.70
N ILE A 757 -9.21 -8.35 15.70
CA ILE A 757 -8.34 -9.12 16.59
C ILE A 757 -7.30 -9.82 15.72
N GLU A 758 -6.01 -9.56 15.96
CA GLU A 758 -4.90 -10.03 15.11
C GLU A 758 -4.09 -11.18 15.74
N LYS A 759 -4.32 -11.46 17.04
CA LYS A 759 -3.65 -12.52 17.81
C LYS A 759 -4.70 -13.37 18.51
N GLN A 760 -4.56 -14.70 18.47
CA GLN A 760 -5.55 -15.63 19.00
C GLN A 760 -5.87 -15.34 20.48
N PRO A 761 -7.09 -14.88 20.81
CA PRO A 761 -7.45 -14.62 22.20
C PRO A 761 -7.86 -15.93 22.90
N ALA A 762 -7.63 -16.00 24.22
CA ALA A 762 -8.20 -17.03 25.07
C ALA A 762 -9.63 -16.65 25.54
N LYS A 763 -9.94 -15.34 25.61
CA LYS A 763 -11.22 -14.81 26.05
C LYS A 763 -11.53 -13.45 25.41
N VAL A 764 -12.68 -13.35 24.74
CA VAL A 764 -13.26 -12.07 24.27
C VAL A 764 -14.64 -11.87 24.87
N MET A 765 -14.82 -10.77 25.61
CA MET A 765 -16.11 -10.32 26.15
C MET A 765 -16.43 -8.95 25.56
N VAL A 766 -17.64 -8.76 25.02
CA VAL A 766 -18.17 -7.43 24.71
C VAL A 766 -19.06 -6.97 25.85
N TYR A 767 -18.95 -5.69 26.23
CA TYR A 767 -19.80 -5.06 27.25
C TYR A 767 -20.06 -3.60 26.89
N LEU A 768 -21.16 -3.06 27.41
CA LEU A 768 -21.43 -1.62 27.36
C LEU A 768 -21.09 -0.96 28.69
N GLN A 769 -20.44 0.19 28.61
CA GLN A 769 -19.98 1.01 29.73
C GLN A 769 -20.41 2.47 29.57
N GLY A 770 -20.30 3.26 30.64
CA GLY A 770 -21.04 4.51 30.76
C GLY A 770 -22.54 4.26 31.01
N PRO A 771 -23.35 5.28 31.33
CA PRO A 771 -23.00 6.65 31.73
C PRO A 771 -22.35 6.70 33.14
N ASP A 772 -22.38 7.85 33.83
CA ASP A 772 -21.91 8.00 35.22
C ASP A 772 -22.56 6.98 36.19
N ALA A 773 -21.92 6.75 37.34
CA ALA A 773 -22.50 5.96 38.41
C ALA A 773 -23.82 6.59 38.91
N GLY A 774 -24.85 5.77 39.14
CA GLY A 774 -26.20 6.21 39.50
C GLY A 774 -27.09 6.66 38.34
N VAL A 775 -26.56 6.77 37.11
CA VAL A 775 -27.37 7.04 35.91
C VAL A 775 -27.69 5.72 35.20
N ASP A 776 -28.97 5.50 34.89
CA ASP A 776 -29.44 4.32 34.16
C ASP A 776 -29.04 4.37 32.68
N LEU A 777 -28.79 3.20 32.08
CA LEU A 777 -28.52 3.04 30.65
C LEU A 777 -29.65 2.23 29.99
N MET A 778 -30.03 2.61 28.78
CA MET A 778 -30.85 1.82 27.89
C MET A 778 -30.07 1.47 26.62
N VAL A 779 -30.10 0.20 26.20
CA VAL A 779 -29.39 -0.30 25.00
C VAL A 779 -30.35 -1.08 24.10
N ALA A 780 -30.38 -0.80 22.79
CA ALA A 780 -31.21 -1.54 21.84
C ALA A 780 -30.45 -1.90 20.56
N GLY A 781 -30.71 -3.10 20.04
CA GLY A 781 -30.35 -3.50 18.68
C GLY A 781 -28.85 -3.49 18.37
N LEU A 782 -27.98 -3.86 19.32
CA LEU A 782 -26.53 -3.97 19.09
C LEU A 782 -26.23 -4.94 17.93
N GLN A 783 -25.70 -4.40 16.83
CA GLN A 783 -25.14 -5.16 15.73
C GLN A 783 -23.61 -5.22 15.90
N ILE A 784 -23.05 -6.43 15.90
CA ILE A 784 -21.61 -6.65 15.67
C ILE A 784 -21.47 -7.72 14.59
N PHE A 785 -20.90 -7.38 13.44
CA PHE A 785 -20.78 -8.27 12.29
C PHE A 785 -19.48 -8.01 11.51
N PRO A 786 -18.90 -9.04 10.85
CA PRO A 786 -17.75 -8.84 9.99
C PRO A 786 -18.14 -8.12 8.69
N VAL A 787 -17.29 -7.20 8.25
CA VAL A 787 -17.52 -6.31 7.10
C VAL A 787 -17.15 -7.00 5.78
N ASP A 788 -18.09 -7.07 4.83
CA ASP A 788 -17.77 -7.40 3.43
C ASP A 788 -17.06 -6.20 2.78
N ARG A 789 -15.72 -6.30 2.69
CA ARG A 789 -14.89 -5.28 2.05
C ARG A 789 -15.14 -5.21 0.54
N GLU A 790 -15.47 -6.31 -0.12
CA GLU A 790 -15.71 -6.32 -1.57
C GLU A 790 -17.03 -5.63 -1.92
N GLU A 791 -18.11 -5.90 -1.20
CA GLU A 791 -19.37 -5.17 -1.38
C GLU A 791 -19.20 -3.69 -1.00
N ARG A 792 -18.49 -3.38 0.09
CA ARG A 792 -18.18 -1.97 0.41
C ARG A 792 -17.39 -1.30 -0.71
N PHE A 793 -16.40 -1.97 -1.31
CA PHE A 793 -15.67 -1.43 -2.46
C PHE A 793 -16.54 -1.32 -3.72
N ARG A 794 -17.46 -2.26 -3.96
CA ARG A 794 -18.46 -2.20 -5.05
C ARG A 794 -19.46 -1.06 -4.84
N HIS A 795 -19.81 -0.72 -3.60
CA HIS A 795 -20.57 0.50 -3.25
C HIS A 795 -19.74 1.76 -3.51
N LEU A 796 -18.54 1.86 -2.93
CA LEU A 796 -17.68 3.05 -3.03
C LEU A 796 -17.29 3.37 -4.47
N LYS A 797 -17.12 2.36 -5.34
CA LYS A 797 -16.91 2.55 -6.78
C LYS A 797 -18.10 3.21 -7.49
N LYS A 798 -19.34 2.84 -7.11
CA LYS A 798 -20.56 3.48 -7.65
C LYS A 798 -20.67 4.95 -7.21
N GLN A 799 -20.39 5.25 -5.94
CA GLN A 799 -20.39 6.64 -5.44
C GLN A 799 -19.26 7.46 -6.09
N THR A 800 -18.06 6.88 -6.22
CA THR A 800 -16.91 7.48 -6.92
C THR A 800 -17.26 7.88 -8.35
N ASP A 801 -17.99 7.04 -9.09
CA ASP A 801 -18.43 7.37 -10.45
C ASP A 801 -19.44 8.53 -10.47
N LYS A 802 -20.39 8.55 -9.54
CA LYS A 802 -21.36 9.64 -9.37
C LYS A 802 -20.70 10.98 -8.98
N VAL A 803 -19.73 10.97 -8.06
CA VAL A 803 -19.17 12.16 -7.40
C VAL A 803 -17.93 12.73 -8.13
N ARG A 804 -17.03 11.85 -8.61
CA ARG A 804 -15.72 12.24 -9.13
C ARG A 804 -15.63 12.25 -10.66
N LYS A 805 -16.62 11.70 -11.37
CA LYS A 805 -16.72 11.78 -12.83
C LYS A 805 -17.84 12.70 -13.32
N ARG A 806 -17.71 13.09 -14.58
CA ARG A 806 -18.65 13.92 -15.34
C ARG A 806 -18.75 13.38 -16.76
N ASP A 807 -19.91 13.52 -17.39
CA ASP A 807 -20.10 13.15 -18.80
C ASP A 807 -19.47 14.22 -19.71
N VAL A 808 -18.86 13.78 -20.81
CA VAL A 808 -18.09 14.62 -21.73
C VAL A 808 -18.47 14.27 -23.16
N VAL A 809 -18.82 15.30 -23.95
CA VAL A 809 -19.22 15.18 -25.35
C VAL A 809 -18.22 15.94 -26.21
N LEU A 810 -17.34 15.22 -26.91
CA LEU A 810 -16.40 15.82 -27.85
C LEU A 810 -17.06 15.91 -29.23
N LYS A 811 -17.19 17.13 -29.77
CA LYS A 811 -17.77 17.40 -31.10
C LYS A 811 -16.67 17.73 -32.08
N PHE A 812 -16.44 16.87 -33.07
CA PHE A 812 -15.34 17.00 -34.01
C PHE A 812 -15.77 17.77 -35.26
N THR A 813 -14.88 18.62 -35.77
CA THR A 813 -15.16 19.51 -36.90
C THR A 813 -13.96 19.54 -37.83
N SER A 814 -14.23 19.32 -39.12
CA SER A 814 -13.25 19.35 -40.22
C SER A 814 -13.39 20.63 -41.04
N SER A 815 -12.28 21.16 -41.56
CA SER A 815 -12.30 22.20 -42.59
C SER A 815 -12.57 21.65 -43.99
N ASP A 816 -12.22 20.39 -44.23
CA ASP A 816 -12.50 19.68 -45.48
C ASP A 816 -13.87 19.00 -45.42
N SER A 817 -14.62 18.99 -46.53
CA SER A 817 -16.03 18.56 -46.59
C SER A 817 -16.26 17.04 -46.55
N GLY A 818 -15.40 16.30 -45.85
CA GLY A 818 -15.56 14.88 -45.55
C GLY A 818 -16.33 14.66 -44.25
N THR A 819 -17.06 13.54 -44.16
CA THR A 819 -17.62 13.08 -42.87
C THR A 819 -16.51 12.50 -42.00
N LEU A 820 -16.56 12.81 -40.70
CA LEU A 820 -15.65 12.26 -39.68
C LEU A 820 -16.18 10.98 -39.02
N ALA A 821 -17.43 10.59 -39.30
CA ALA A 821 -18.05 9.39 -38.75
C ALA A 821 -17.20 8.14 -39.07
N GLY A 822 -17.03 7.25 -38.09
CA GLY A 822 -16.15 6.07 -38.22
C GLY A 822 -14.66 6.36 -38.03
N THR A 823 -14.23 7.61 -37.80
CA THR A 823 -12.83 7.91 -37.42
C THR A 823 -12.56 7.42 -36.00
N PHE A 824 -11.43 6.74 -35.78
CA PHE A 824 -11.09 6.20 -34.46
C PHE A 824 -10.48 7.28 -33.55
N VAL A 825 -11.04 7.41 -32.35
CA VAL A 825 -10.59 8.32 -31.29
C VAL A 825 -10.16 7.55 -30.05
N LYS A 826 -9.12 8.06 -29.40
CA LYS A 826 -8.55 7.48 -28.18
C LYS A 826 -8.25 8.57 -27.17
N ILE A 827 -8.86 8.45 -26.01
CA ILE A 827 -8.81 9.42 -24.92
C ILE A 827 -8.04 8.82 -23.75
N ARG A 828 -7.07 9.58 -23.24
CA ARG A 828 -6.29 9.25 -22.06
C ARG A 828 -6.27 10.44 -21.11
N GLN A 829 -6.66 10.23 -19.86
CA GLN A 829 -6.37 11.17 -18.80
C GLN A 829 -4.86 11.20 -18.54
N THR A 830 -4.28 12.40 -18.55
CA THR A 830 -2.84 12.62 -18.28
C THR A 830 -2.61 12.99 -16.82
N GLN A 831 -3.58 13.64 -16.17
CA GLN A 831 -3.51 14.06 -14.77
C GLN A 831 -4.91 14.04 -14.14
N ASN A 832 -5.07 13.47 -12.95
CA ASN A 832 -6.27 13.65 -12.13
C ASN A 832 -6.14 14.97 -11.33
N SER A 833 -7.20 15.77 -11.28
CA SER A 833 -7.19 17.05 -10.54
C SER A 833 -7.42 16.91 -9.04
N PHE A 834 -7.85 15.74 -8.56
CA PHE A 834 -8.04 15.50 -7.14
C PHE A 834 -6.70 15.61 -6.39
N PRO A 835 -6.63 16.37 -5.29
CA PRO A 835 -5.44 16.48 -4.48
C PRO A 835 -5.06 15.17 -3.78
N PHE A 836 -3.94 14.59 -4.21
CA PHE A 836 -3.20 13.58 -3.47
C PHE A 836 -1.83 14.15 -3.15
N GLY A 837 -1.59 14.45 -1.88
CA GLY A 837 -0.32 15.01 -1.42
C GLY A 837 0.42 14.13 -0.41
N SER A 838 1.62 14.55 -0.02
CA SER A 838 2.31 13.95 1.12
C SER A 838 3.19 14.93 1.89
N CYS A 839 3.51 14.57 3.13
CA CYS A 839 4.45 15.26 3.99
C CYS A 839 5.89 15.10 3.50
N VAL A 840 6.65 16.20 3.50
CA VAL A 840 8.07 16.25 3.16
C VAL A 840 8.80 17.08 4.23
N ASN A 841 10.02 16.68 4.59
CA ASN A 841 10.91 17.37 5.52
C ASN A 841 12.27 17.67 4.85
N ARG A 842 13.01 18.66 5.35
CA ARG A 842 14.30 19.11 4.77
C ARG A 842 15.37 18.01 4.75
N SER A 843 15.30 17.03 5.65
CA SER A 843 16.20 15.88 5.69
C SER A 843 16.01 14.88 4.53
N GLN A 844 14.86 14.94 3.85
CA GLN A 844 14.44 13.96 2.85
C GLN A 844 14.73 14.42 1.41
N ILE A 845 14.69 15.74 1.14
CA ILE A 845 14.79 16.29 -0.22
C ILE A 845 16.15 16.08 -0.91
N ASP A 846 17.19 15.73 -0.16
CA ASP A 846 18.52 15.38 -0.70
C ASP A 846 18.62 13.88 -1.08
N ASN A 847 17.51 13.12 -1.04
CA ASN A 847 17.37 11.77 -1.58
C ASN A 847 16.67 11.80 -2.95
N GLU A 848 17.35 11.36 -4.01
CA GLU A 848 16.82 11.51 -5.36
C GLU A 848 15.64 10.57 -5.62
N ASP A 849 15.62 9.38 -5.01
CA ASP A 849 14.59 8.36 -5.25
C ASP A 849 13.29 8.72 -4.51
N PHE A 850 13.43 9.29 -3.30
CA PHE A 850 12.32 9.88 -2.56
C PHE A 850 11.68 11.03 -3.36
N MET A 851 12.49 11.93 -3.93
CA MET A 851 11.98 13.08 -4.71
C MET A 851 11.40 12.68 -6.07
N ASP A 852 11.97 11.67 -6.72
CA ASP A 852 11.43 11.06 -7.93
C ASP A 852 10.07 10.39 -7.65
N PHE A 853 9.96 9.59 -6.58
CA PHE A 853 8.69 9.01 -6.16
C PHE A 853 7.69 10.10 -5.78
N PHE A 854 8.10 11.10 -5.01
CA PHE A 854 7.23 12.18 -4.54
C PHE A 854 6.62 12.95 -5.70
N SER A 855 7.46 13.45 -6.61
CA SER A 855 7.02 14.28 -7.75
C SER A 855 6.26 13.52 -8.84
N LYS A 856 6.45 12.20 -8.95
CA LYS A 856 5.60 11.34 -9.81
C LYS A 856 4.26 11.01 -9.17
N ASN A 857 4.21 10.88 -7.84
CA ASN A 857 3.05 10.30 -7.16
C ASN A 857 2.12 11.30 -6.48
N PHE A 858 2.59 12.49 -6.14
CA PHE A 858 1.79 13.50 -5.47
C PHE A 858 1.68 14.78 -6.31
N ASN A 859 0.55 15.48 -6.20
CA ASN A 859 0.33 16.81 -6.79
C ASN A 859 0.25 17.92 -5.71
N TRP A 860 0.24 17.53 -4.43
CA TRP A 860 0.27 18.42 -3.28
C TRP A 860 1.38 18.03 -2.28
N GLY A 861 1.77 18.95 -1.41
CA GLY A 861 2.75 18.74 -0.36
C GLY A 861 2.41 19.51 0.93
N VAL A 862 3.04 19.12 2.02
CA VAL A 862 3.00 19.79 3.32
C VAL A 862 4.36 19.63 3.99
N PHE A 863 4.82 20.63 4.72
CA PHE A 863 6.12 20.58 5.42
C PHE A 863 5.89 20.04 6.84
N GLY A 864 6.55 18.94 7.20
CA GLY A 864 6.28 18.25 8.45
C GLY A 864 6.69 19.04 9.70
N ASN A 865 7.76 19.83 9.58
CA ASN A 865 8.32 20.63 10.67
C ASN A 865 8.64 22.08 10.29
N GLU A 866 9.01 22.35 9.04
CA GLU A 866 9.80 23.52 8.65
C GLU A 866 9.03 24.86 8.69
N LEU A 867 7.71 24.81 8.88
CA LEU A 867 6.88 25.98 9.17
C LEU A 867 6.46 26.09 10.64
N LYS A 868 6.52 25.01 11.44
CA LYS A 868 6.09 25.00 12.84
C LYS A 868 6.89 26.00 13.66
N TRP A 869 6.28 26.59 14.69
CA TRP A 869 6.89 27.72 15.40
C TRP A 869 8.20 27.31 16.10
N TYR A 870 8.31 26.11 16.66
CA TYR A 870 9.56 25.60 17.24
C TYR A 870 10.70 25.43 16.24
N TRP A 871 10.43 25.19 14.95
CA TRP A 871 11.47 25.11 13.92
C TRP A 871 11.90 26.50 13.46
N THR A 872 10.92 27.37 13.25
CA THR A 872 11.12 28.70 12.67
C THR A 872 11.56 29.76 13.69
N GLU A 873 11.32 29.56 14.99
CA GLU A 873 11.77 30.40 16.10
C GLU A 873 11.94 29.55 17.40
N SER A 874 12.93 28.64 17.38
CA SER A 874 13.24 27.77 18.53
C SER A 874 13.63 28.55 19.80
N GLN A 875 14.25 29.71 19.61
CA GLN A 875 14.58 30.70 20.65
C GLN A 875 14.12 32.09 20.17
N GLN A 876 13.62 32.92 21.08
CA GLN A 876 13.06 34.23 20.77
C GLN A 876 14.01 35.09 19.90
N GLY A 877 13.53 35.54 18.74
CA GLY A 877 14.30 36.34 17.79
C GLY A 877 15.32 35.58 16.93
N ASN A 878 15.57 34.28 17.18
CA ASN A 878 16.44 33.45 16.36
C ASN A 878 15.64 32.76 15.25
N LEU A 879 15.39 33.50 14.16
CA LEU A 879 14.51 33.08 13.07
C LEU A 879 15.21 32.19 12.03
N ASN A 880 14.66 31.00 11.79
CA ASN A 880 15.05 30.14 10.67
C ASN A 880 13.90 29.97 9.68
N TYR A 881 14.01 30.60 8.51
CA TYR A 881 13.10 30.39 7.38
C TYR A 881 13.75 29.65 6.20
N LYS A 882 15.06 29.38 6.28
CA LYS A 882 15.86 28.90 5.14
C LYS A 882 15.34 27.58 4.59
N ASP A 883 15.04 26.62 5.47
CA ASP A 883 14.61 25.28 5.05
C ASP A 883 13.28 25.31 4.32
N ALA A 884 12.31 26.07 4.84
CA ALA A 884 11.01 26.30 4.21
C ALA A 884 11.14 27.07 2.88
N ASP A 885 12.05 28.05 2.77
CA ASP A 885 12.34 28.74 1.51
C ASP A 885 12.94 27.77 0.46
N GLU A 886 13.89 26.90 0.83
CA GLU A 886 14.48 25.89 -0.06
C GLU A 886 13.41 24.90 -0.55
N MET A 887 12.62 24.34 0.37
CA MET A 887 11.55 23.38 0.06
C MET A 887 10.43 23.99 -0.79
N LEU A 888 10.09 25.27 -0.57
CA LEU A 888 9.13 26.03 -1.41
C LEU A 888 9.58 26.09 -2.87
N ASN A 889 10.85 26.40 -3.11
CA ASN A 889 11.40 26.49 -4.46
C ASN A 889 11.43 25.12 -5.16
N ILE A 890 11.78 24.06 -4.43
CA ILE A 890 11.80 22.68 -4.95
C ILE A 890 10.38 22.22 -5.31
N CYS A 891 9.42 22.35 -4.40
CA CYS A 891 8.02 22.01 -4.66
C CYS A 891 7.45 22.80 -5.85
N ALA A 892 7.77 24.09 -5.96
CA ALA A 892 7.38 24.91 -7.11
C ALA A 892 7.99 24.39 -8.44
N SER A 893 9.25 23.97 -8.45
CA SER A 893 9.89 23.40 -9.66
C SER A 893 9.27 22.08 -10.12
N HIS A 894 8.67 21.31 -9.20
CA HIS A 894 7.88 20.11 -9.49
C HIS A 894 6.37 20.37 -9.67
N ASN A 895 5.92 21.63 -9.69
CA ASN A 895 4.51 22.07 -9.79
C ASN A 895 3.59 21.60 -8.64
N ILE A 896 4.17 21.28 -7.48
CA ILE A 896 3.46 20.80 -6.29
C ILE A 896 2.79 21.99 -5.56
N GLN A 897 1.48 21.88 -5.29
CA GLN A 897 0.75 22.83 -4.44
C GLN A 897 1.00 22.54 -2.96
N LEU A 898 0.97 23.55 -2.08
CA LEU A 898 1.38 23.38 -0.68
C LEU A 898 0.32 23.80 0.35
N ARG A 899 0.20 22.99 1.41
CA ARG A 899 -0.45 23.37 2.69
C ARG A 899 0.60 23.90 3.66
N GLY A 900 0.30 25.02 4.31
CA GLY A 900 1.15 25.66 5.32
C GLY A 900 0.81 25.18 6.72
N HIS A 901 1.56 24.20 7.22
CA HIS A 901 1.31 23.51 8.49
C HIS A 901 2.45 23.79 9.48
N CYS A 902 2.26 24.49 10.60
CA CYS A 902 1.07 25.22 11.05
C CYS A 902 1.49 26.60 11.59
N ILE A 903 0.55 27.55 11.67
CA ILE A 903 0.88 28.88 12.21
C ILE A 903 1.05 28.79 13.74
N PHE A 904 0.11 28.13 14.42
CA PHE A 904 0.08 27.84 15.86
C PHE A 904 -0.37 26.39 16.14
N TRP A 905 -0.09 25.91 17.35
CA TRP A 905 -0.44 24.57 17.84
C TRP A 905 -0.76 24.67 19.35
N GLU A 906 -1.93 24.20 19.78
CA GLU A 906 -2.47 24.47 21.15
C GLU A 906 -1.99 23.52 22.24
N VAL A 907 -1.36 22.40 21.89
CA VAL A 907 -0.89 21.39 22.85
C VAL A 907 0.37 21.92 23.53
N GLU A 908 0.32 22.16 24.84
CA GLU A 908 1.33 22.91 25.58
C GLU A 908 2.77 22.39 25.38
N ASP A 909 2.96 21.07 25.32
CA ASP A 909 4.29 20.47 25.15
C ASP A 909 4.95 20.78 23.80
N THR A 910 4.16 21.16 22.79
CA THR A 910 4.64 21.59 21.47
C THR A 910 5.09 23.06 21.45
N VAL A 911 4.72 23.84 22.48
CA VAL A 911 5.01 25.26 22.59
C VAL A 911 6.40 25.48 23.21
N GLN A 912 7.21 26.33 22.58
CA GLN A 912 8.57 26.62 23.04
C GLN A 912 8.58 27.15 24.48
N SER A 913 9.57 26.72 25.27
CA SER A 913 9.71 27.10 26.69
C SER A 913 9.82 28.62 26.89
N TRP A 914 10.40 29.35 25.94
CA TRP A 914 10.45 30.81 25.99
C TRP A 914 9.05 31.44 25.92
N ILE A 915 8.17 30.95 25.03
CA ILE A 915 6.77 31.41 24.93
C ILE A 915 6.00 31.10 26.22
N ARG A 916 6.17 29.89 26.77
CA ARG A 916 5.54 29.48 28.04
C ARG A 916 5.97 30.32 29.25
N SER A 917 7.10 31.03 29.16
CA SER A 917 7.59 31.92 30.22
C SER A 917 7.13 33.38 30.11
N LEU A 918 6.42 33.75 29.04
CA LEU A 918 6.02 35.15 28.77
C LEU A 918 4.85 35.62 29.65
N SER A 919 4.79 36.93 29.92
CA SER A 919 3.56 37.54 30.42
C SER A 919 2.48 37.55 29.31
N LYS A 920 1.21 37.69 29.70
CA LYS A 920 0.07 37.78 28.75
C LYS A 920 0.29 38.84 27.66
N ASN A 921 0.91 39.97 27.98
CA ASN A 921 1.15 41.06 27.03
C ASN A 921 2.29 40.72 26.07
N ASP A 922 3.36 40.11 26.57
CA ASP A 922 4.52 39.72 25.75
C ASP A 922 4.16 38.53 24.85
N MET A 923 3.35 37.58 25.34
CA MET A 923 2.80 36.47 24.57
C MET A 923 1.85 36.95 23.47
N MET A 924 0.95 37.90 23.76
CA MET A 924 0.13 38.53 22.72
C MET A 924 0.99 39.20 21.65
N THR A 925 2.06 39.88 22.06
CA THR A 925 3.03 40.51 21.14
C THR A 925 3.77 39.46 20.30
N ALA A 926 4.18 38.34 20.89
CA ALA A 926 4.80 37.22 20.18
C ALA A 926 3.85 36.59 19.15
N VAL A 927 2.58 36.38 19.50
CA VAL A 927 1.52 35.88 18.59
C VAL A 927 1.27 36.85 17.42
N GLN A 928 1.22 38.16 17.68
CA GLN A 928 1.07 39.17 16.63
C GLN A 928 2.30 39.23 15.71
N ASN A 929 3.51 39.15 16.27
CA ASN A 929 4.76 39.08 15.51
C ASN A 929 4.80 37.82 14.64
N ARG A 930 4.42 36.66 15.18
CA ARG A 930 4.35 35.35 14.48
C ARG A 930 3.41 35.37 13.29
N LEU A 931 2.19 35.88 13.46
CA LEU A 931 1.24 36.10 12.36
C LEU A 931 1.85 37.00 11.28
N THR A 932 2.39 38.15 11.70
CA THR A 932 2.92 39.17 10.78
C THR A 932 4.12 38.68 10.00
N SER A 933 5.11 38.05 10.65
CA SER A 933 6.35 37.61 10.01
C SER A 933 6.12 36.47 9.03
N LEU A 934 5.36 35.44 9.45
CA LEU A 934 5.12 34.23 8.65
C LEU A 934 4.27 34.55 7.41
N LEU A 935 3.12 35.20 7.59
CA LEU A 935 2.15 35.40 6.52
C LEU A 935 2.53 36.54 5.58
N THR A 936 3.26 37.56 6.05
CA THR A 936 3.82 38.57 5.14
C THR A 936 4.93 37.98 4.27
N ARG A 937 5.75 37.05 4.81
CA ARG A 937 6.79 36.35 4.03
C ARG A 937 6.19 35.43 2.98
N TYR A 938 5.20 34.62 3.35
CA TYR A 938 4.68 33.53 2.53
C TYR A 938 3.32 33.82 1.87
N LYS A 939 2.96 35.10 1.72
CA LYS A 939 1.72 35.55 1.10
C LYS A 939 1.53 34.95 -0.31
N GLY A 940 0.47 34.18 -0.49
CA GLY A 940 0.12 33.50 -1.75
C GLY A 940 1.04 32.34 -2.15
N LYS A 941 1.91 31.88 -1.24
CA LYS A 941 2.81 30.73 -1.47
C LYS A 941 2.16 29.40 -1.09
N PHE A 942 1.49 29.36 0.06
CA PHE A 942 0.69 28.23 0.50
C PHE A 942 -0.78 28.46 0.08
N LYS A 943 -1.46 27.39 -0.34
CA LYS A 943 -2.89 27.46 -0.71
C LYS A 943 -3.80 27.35 0.48
N HIS A 944 -3.39 26.56 1.48
CA HIS A 944 -4.10 26.37 2.74
C HIS A 944 -3.16 26.72 3.89
N TYR A 945 -3.70 27.17 5.03
CA TYR A 945 -2.97 27.21 6.29
C TYR A 945 -3.76 26.50 7.39
N ASP A 946 -3.08 25.65 8.15
CA ASP A 946 -3.57 25.17 9.44
C ASP A 946 -3.26 26.27 10.47
N VAL A 947 -4.29 27.04 10.85
CA VAL A 947 -4.09 28.29 11.59
C VAL A 947 -3.71 28.02 13.04
N ASN A 948 -4.44 27.11 13.69
CA ASN A 948 -4.22 26.75 15.09
C ASN A 948 -4.58 25.28 15.23
N ASN A 949 -3.56 24.44 15.38
CA ASN A 949 -3.67 22.99 15.32
C ASN A 949 -4.12 22.39 16.66
N GLU A 950 -4.96 21.35 16.62
CA GLU A 950 -5.42 20.55 17.77
C GLU A 950 -6.13 21.37 18.86
N MET A 951 -7.14 22.13 18.44
CA MET A 951 -7.94 23.00 19.30
C MET A 951 -8.96 22.24 20.18
N LEU A 952 -9.22 20.96 19.89
CA LEU A 952 -10.03 20.06 20.72
C LEU A 952 -9.21 19.37 21.83
N HIS A 953 -7.89 19.19 21.65
CA HIS A 953 -7.01 18.53 22.62
C HIS A 953 -6.19 19.47 23.48
N GLY A 954 -5.84 20.65 22.96
CA GLY A 954 -5.12 21.72 23.67
C GLY A 954 -5.93 23.01 23.82
N SER A 955 -5.49 23.89 24.73
CA SER A 955 -6.11 25.20 25.01
C SER A 955 -5.10 26.30 25.37
N PHE A 956 -3.80 26.07 25.14
CA PHE A 956 -2.72 26.90 25.66
C PHE A 956 -2.89 28.41 25.38
N TYR A 957 -3.09 28.82 24.12
CA TYR A 957 -3.23 30.24 23.80
C TYR A 957 -4.56 30.79 24.31
N GLN A 958 -5.62 29.98 24.27
CA GLN A 958 -6.95 30.35 24.75
C GLN A 958 -6.95 30.72 26.24
N ASP A 959 -6.26 29.93 27.07
CA ASP A 959 -6.28 30.10 28.52
C ASP A 959 -5.38 31.26 28.97
N HIS A 960 -4.24 31.47 28.31
CA HIS A 960 -3.34 32.59 28.58
C HIS A 960 -3.85 33.92 28.01
N LEU A 961 -4.32 33.94 26.76
CA LEU A 961 -4.69 35.17 26.03
C LEU A 961 -6.18 35.50 26.13
N GLY A 962 -7.04 34.51 26.36
CA GLY A 962 -8.50 34.65 26.51
C GLY A 962 -9.26 34.13 25.30
N LYS A 963 -10.51 33.68 25.51
CA LYS A 963 -11.33 32.93 24.54
C LYS A 963 -11.32 33.46 23.09
N ASP A 964 -11.35 34.78 22.91
CA ASP A 964 -11.51 35.41 21.59
C ASP A 964 -10.24 35.26 20.70
N ILE A 965 -9.11 34.80 21.27
CA ILE A 965 -7.82 34.69 20.56
C ILE A 965 -7.90 33.77 19.35
N ARG A 966 -8.59 32.62 19.45
CA ARG A 966 -8.68 31.64 18.36
C ARG A 966 -9.33 32.27 17.13
N ALA A 967 -10.48 32.91 17.30
CA ALA A 967 -11.16 33.63 16.22
C ALA A 967 -10.33 34.81 15.69
N ASN A 968 -9.57 35.49 16.55
CA ASN A 968 -8.71 36.60 16.13
C ASN A 968 -7.47 36.16 15.34
N MET A 969 -6.89 34.98 15.62
CA MET A 969 -5.83 34.38 14.80
C MET A 969 -6.29 34.18 13.35
N PHE A 970 -7.47 33.58 13.14
CA PHE A 970 -8.06 33.40 11.80
C PHE A 970 -8.35 34.74 11.09
N LYS A 971 -8.90 35.73 11.80
CA LYS A 971 -9.17 37.08 11.22
C LYS A 971 -7.88 37.75 10.74
N ILE A 972 -6.85 37.79 11.59
CA ILE A 972 -5.57 38.41 11.25
C ILE A 972 -4.88 37.63 10.13
N ALA A 973 -4.96 36.29 10.15
CA ALA A 973 -4.39 35.46 9.09
C ALA A 973 -5.00 35.78 7.72
N SER A 974 -6.33 35.88 7.64
CA SER A 974 -7.05 36.23 6.40
C SER A 974 -6.77 37.67 5.93
N GLN A 975 -6.53 38.61 6.86
CA GLN A 975 -6.12 39.98 6.51
C GLN A 975 -4.70 40.03 5.93
N LEU A 976 -3.78 39.24 6.49
CA LEU A 976 -2.38 39.19 6.04
C LEU A 976 -2.23 38.40 4.73
N ASP A 977 -2.88 37.26 4.58
CA ASP A 977 -2.96 36.50 3.33
C ASP A 977 -4.41 36.11 2.96
N PRO A 978 -5.15 37.00 2.26
CA PRO A 978 -6.51 36.71 1.79
C PRO A 978 -6.56 35.75 0.59
N SER A 979 -5.42 35.17 0.17
CA SER A 979 -5.36 34.24 -0.97
C SER A 979 -5.25 32.76 -0.57
N ALA A 980 -5.16 32.47 0.73
CA ALA A 980 -5.12 31.12 1.28
C ALA A 980 -6.41 30.76 2.03
N THR A 981 -6.89 29.53 1.86
CA THR A 981 -8.02 29.00 2.64
C THR A 981 -7.54 28.65 4.05
N LEU A 982 -8.24 29.11 5.08
CA LEU A 982 -7.86 28.86 6.47
C LEU A 982 -8.58 27.63 7.01
N PHE A 983 -7.80 26.69 7.53
CA PHE A 983 -8.26 25.42 8.07
C PHE A 983 -8.21 25.40 9.60
N VAL A 984 -9.25 24.81 10.19
CA VAL A 984 -9.12 24.07 11.45
C VAL A 984 -8.46 22.71 11.15
N ASN A 985 -7.67 22.16 12.06
CA ASN A 985 -7.01 20.87 11.85
C ASN A 985 -6.87 20.11 13.18
N ASP A 986 -7.34 18.86 13.22
CA ASP A 986 -7.54 18.10 14.45
C ASP A 986 -7.67 16.57 14.18
N TYR A 987 -7.55 15.72 15.21
CA TYR A 987 -7.38 14.25 15.07
C TYR A 987 -8.43 13.39 15.78
N HIS A 988 -8.47 12.08 15.47
CA HIS A 988 -9.49 11.11 15.92
C HIS A 988 -10.93 11.65 15.79
N ILE A 989 -11.27 12.16 14.60
CA ILE A 989 -12.59 12.73 14.26
C ILE A 989 -13.49 11.66 13.63
N GLU A 990 -12.87 10.73 12.92
CA GLU A 990 -13.44 9.85 11.91
C GLU A 990 -13.56 8.37 12.34
N ASP A 991 -12.98 8.03 13.50
CA ASP A 991 -12.80 6.65 13.98
C ASP A 991 -13.67 6.29 15.21
N GLY A 992 -14.23 7.29 15.91
CA GLY A 992 -14.99 7.10 17.14
C GLY A 992 -14.13 6.66 18.35
N CYS A 993 -12.83 6.94 18.34
CA CYS A 993 -11.88 6.46 19.37
C CYS A 993 -11.54 7.47 20.48
N ASP A 994 -11.68 8.78 20.27
CA ASP A 994 -11.52 9.80 21.32
C ASP A 994 -12.84 10.55 21.59
N ILE A 995 -13.10 10.84 22.88
CA ILE A 995 -14.26 11.59 23.36
C ILE A 995 -14.08 13.10 23.27
N LYS A 996 -12.85 13.60 23.13
CA LYS A 996 -12.56 15.03 22.95
C LYS A 996 -12.98 15.51 21.56
N SER A 997 -12.84 14.65 20.57
CA SER A 997 -12.80 14.97 19.15
C SER A 997 -13.93 14.32 18.34
N THR A 998 -15.15 14.24 18.89
CA THR A 998 -16.28 13.73 18.08
C THR A 998 -16.65 14.72 16.96
N PRO A 999 -17.26 14.26 15.85
CA PRO A 999 -17.75 15.14 14.79
C PRO A 999 -18.64 16.28 15.32
N GLU A 1000 -19.50 16.00 16.30
CA GLU A 1000 -20.39 16.98 16.93
C GLU A 1000 -19.63 18.06 17.69
N LYS A 1001 -18.56 17.69 18.41
CA LYS A 1001 -17.68 18.63 19.11
C LYS A 1001 -16.90 19.50 18.13
N TYR A 1002 -16.42 18.91 17.03
CA TYR A 1002 -15.72 19.67 15.99
C TYR A 1002 -16.67 20.63 15.26
N ILE A 1003 -17.89 20.21 14.95
CA ILE A 1003 -18.95 21.05 14.39
C ILE A 1003 -19.25 22.23 15.32
N SER A 1004 -19.46 21.98 16.62
CA SER A 1004 -19.67 23.04 17.60
C SER A 1004 -18.51 24.03 17.62
N HIS A 1005 -17.27 23.53 17.62
CA HIS A 1005 -16.08 24.37 17.64
C HIS A 1005 -15.91 25.24 16.38
N ILE A 1006 -16.23 24.69 15.20
CA ILE A 1006 -16.21 25.45 13.94
C ILE A 1006 -17.29 26.54 13.94
N LEU A 1007 -18.50 26.23 14.42
CA LEU A 1007 -19.59 27.19 14.54
C LEU A 1007 -19.27 28.30 15.55
N ASP A 1008 -18.70 27.98 16.71
CA ASP A 1008 -18.25 28.96 17.71
C ASP A 1008 -17.21 29.93 17.12
N LEU A 1009 -16.29 29.44 16.27
CA LEU A 1009 -15.33 30.28 15.56
C LEU A 1009 -16.01 31.18 14.52
N GLN A 1010 -16.94 30.62 13.74
CA GLN A 1010 -17.67 31.36 12.70
C GLN A 1010 -18.60 32.44 13.28
N GLU A 1011 -19.31 32.18 14.39
CA GLU A 1011 -20.13 33.18 15.10
C GLU A 1011 -19.26 34.33 15.63
N GLN A 1012 -18.06 34.02 16.13
CA GLN A 1012 -17.06 35.02 16.51
C GLN A 1012 -16.44 35.76 15.31
N GLY A 1013 -16.82 35.44 14.07
CA GLY A 1013 -16.37 36.09 12.84
C GLY A 1013 -15.00 35.61 12.35
N ALA A 1014 -14.61 34.37 12.66
CA ALA A 1014 -13.43 33.73 12.06
C ALA A 1014 -13.75 33.25 10.63
N PRO A 1015 -12.95 33.63 9.61
CA PRO A 1015 -13.10 33.11 8.25
C PRO A 1015 -12.52 31.68 8.14
N VAL A 1016 -13.17 30.70 8.80
CA VAL A 1016 -12.88 29.27 8.63
C VAL A 1016 -13.38 28.84 7.25
N GLY A 1017 -12.48 28.40 6.38
CA GLY A 1017 -12.75 28.07 4.98
C GLY A 1017 -12.60 26.59 4.61
N GLY A 1018 -12.19 25.73 5.55
CA GLY A 1018 -12.05 24.29 5.34
C GLY A 1018 -11.89 23.52 6.65
N ILE A 1019 -12.16 22.22 6.60
CA ILE A 1019 -12.09 21.30 7.75
C ILE A 1019 -10.93 20.33 7.50
N GLY A 1020 -9.92 20.36 8.37
CA GLY A 1020 -8.80 19.42 8.37
C GLY A 1020 -9.07 18.29 9.36
N ILE A 1021 -8.96 17.05 8.89
CA ILE A 1021 -8.93 15.85 9.72
C ILE A 1021 -7.54 15.25 9.52
N GLN A 1022 -6.81 14.94 10.60
CA GLN A 1022 -5.46 14.41 10.47
C GLN A 1022 -5.47 13.07 9.72
N GLY A 1023 -6.20 12.05 10.20
CA GLY A 1023 -6.22 10.74 9.54
C GLY A 1023 -5.19 9.74 10.08
N HIS A 1024 -4.73 9.91 11.32
CA HIS A 1024 -3.83 8.98 12.00
C HIS A 1024 -4.61 7.71 12.40
N ILE A 1025 -4.56 6.68 11.56
CA ILE A 1025 -5.34 5.45 11.75
C ILE A 1025 -4.56 4.48 12.64
N ASP A 1026 -5.01 4.32 13.89
CA ASP A 1026 -4.53 3.34 14.89
C ASP A 1026 -5.43 2.10 15.02
N SER A 1027 -6.55 2.03 14.28
CA SER A 1027 -7.53 0.95 14.37
C SER A 1027 -8.30 0.76 13.06
N PRO A 1028 -8.94 -0.41 12.84
CA PRO A 1028 -9.64 -0.69 11.59
C PRO A 1028 -10.83 0.26 11.40
N ILE A 1029 -11.02 0.69 10.15
CA ILE A 1029 -11.99 1.70 9.74
C ILE A 1029 -12.88 1.18 8.59
N GLY A 1030 -13.79 2.04 8.11
CA GLY A 1030 -14.73 1.74 7.05
C GLY A 1030 -15.94 2.68 7.14
N PRO A 1031 -17.18 2.15 7.18
CA PRO A 1031 -18.42 2.96 7.21
C PRO A 1031 -18.49 4.06 8.30
N ILE A 1032 -17.74 3.94 9.39
CA ILE A 1032 -17.65 4.99 10.42
C ILE A 1032 -17.07 6.31 9.89
N VAL A 1033 -16.08 6.24 8.99
CA VAL A 1033 -15.49 7.41 8.34
C VAL A 1033 -16.54 8.14 7.51
N CYS A 1034 -17.38 7.39 6.79
CA CYS A 1034 -18.52 7.97 6.06
C CYS A 1034 -19.50 8.68 7.02
N SER A 1035 -19.89 8.05 8.13
CA SER A 1035 -20.79 8.64 9.14
C SER A 1035 -20.24 9.95 9.74
N ALA A 1036 -18.93 10.03 10.01
CA ALA A 1036 -18.29 11.26 10.44
C ALA A 1036 -18.29 12.35 9.35
N LEU A 1037 -17.99 11.97 8.10
CA LEU A 1037 -17.95 12.89 6.96
C LEU A 1037 -19.33 13.40 6.54
N ASP A 1038 -20.36 12.58 6.63
CA ASP A 1038 -21.76 12.97 6.36
C ASP A 1038 -22.23 14.03 7.38
N LYS A 1039 -21.85 13.89 8.66
CA LYS A 1039 -22.11 14.91 9.71
C LYS A 1039 -21.36 16.21 9.43
N LEU A 1040 -20.06 16.14 9.15
CA LEU A 1040 -19.21 17.32 8.91
C LEU A 1040 -19.60 18.04 7.61
N GLY A 1041 -20.03 17.31 6.58
CA GLY A 1041 -20.47 17.84 5.30
C GLY A 1041 -21.66 18.79 5.38
N ILE A 1042 -22.46 18.72 6.45
CA ILE A 1042 -23.59 19.64 6.72
C ILE A 1042 -23.11 21.10 6.81
N LEU A 1043 -21.85 21.35 7.22
CA LEU A 1043 -21.27 22.69 7.28
C LEU A 1043 -20.99 23.31 5.89
N GLY A 1044 -21.03 22.54 4.81
CA GLY A 1044 -20.75 23.02 3.45
C GLY A 1044 -19.30 23.47 3.20
N LEU A 1045 -18.39 23.24 4.16
CA LEU A 1045 -16.96 23.51 4.04
C LEU A 1045 -16.26 22.30 3.38
N PRO A 1046 -15.20 22.53 2.56
CA PRO A 1046 -14.41 21.44 2.00
C PRO A 1046 -13.64 20.70 3.12
N ILE A 1047 -13.83 19.39 3.19
CA ILE A 1047 -13.10 18.51 4.11
C ILE A 1047 -11.81 18.06 3.43
N TRP A 1048 -10.71 18.08 4.17
CA TRP A 1048 -9.43 17.54 3.76
C TRP A 1048 -8.93 16.56 4.79
N PHE A 1049 -8.43 15.42 4.32
CA PHE A 1049 -7.56 14.59 5.14
C PHE A 1049 -6.12 15.07 4.96
N THR A 1050 -5.44 15.35 6.06
CA THR A 1050 -4.29 16.28 6.08
C THR A 1050 -2.97 15.62 6.46
N GLU A 1051 -3.03 14.52 7.21
CA GLU A 1051 -1.90 13.83 7.86
C GLU A 1051 -2.17 12.30 7.88
N VAL A 1052 -2.70 11.73 6.79
CA VAL A 1052 -3.12 10.31 6.76
C VAL A 1052 -1.95 9.36 6.84
N ASP A 1053 -1.95 8.48 7.82
CA ASP A 1053 -1.08 7.32 7.87
C ASP A 1053 -1.75 6.14 8.60
N VAL A 1054 -1.32 4.93 8.26
CA VAL A 1054 -1.94 3.67 8.72
C VAL A 1054 -0.82 2.78 9.24
N SER A 1055 -0.78 2.54 10.55
CA SER A 1055 0.26 1.72 11.17
C SER A 1055 -0.22 0.29 11.41
N SER A 1056 0.56 -0.69 10.99
CA SER A 1056 0.42 -2.10 11.40
C SER A 1056 1.71 -2.85 11.07
N ASP A 1057 2.17 -3.72 11.98
CA ASP A 1057 3.33 -4.59 11.77
C ASP A 1057 3.15 -5.52 10.54
N ASN A 1058 1.91 -5.89 10.21
CA ASN A 1058 1.60 -6.68 9.03
C ASN A 1058 1.30 -5.76 7.83
N GLU A 1059 2.14 -5.82 6.79
CA GLU A 1059 2.00 -4.93 5.62
C GLU A 1059 0.71 -5.15 4.83
N PHE A 1060 0.13 -6.36 4.84
CA PHE A 1060 -1.13 -6.65 4.15
C PHE A 1060 -2.30 -6.00 4.87
N VAL A 1061 -2.28 -6.05 6.21
CA VAL A 1061 -3.25 -5.39 7.08
C VAL A 1061 -3.18 -3.86 6.88
N ARG A 1062 -1.96 -3.30 6.86
CA ARG A 1062 -1.73 -1.88 6.53
C ARG A 1062 -2.23 -1.51 5.13
N ALA A 1063 -1.94 -2.35 4.12
CA ALA A 1063 -2.32 -2.10 2.73
C ALA A 1063 -3.84 -2.10 2.53
N ASP A 1064 -4.52 -3.03 3.19
CA ASP A 1064 -5.96 -3.17 3.16
C ASP A 1064 -6.67 -2.00 3.85
N ASP A 1065 -6.24 -1.60 5.06
CA ASP A 1065 -6.84 -0.48 5.81
C ASP A 1065 -6.57 0.87 5.12
N LEU A 1066 -5.40 1.03 4.49
CA LEU A 1066 -5.11 2.19 3.64
C LEU A 1066 -5.99 2.21 2.38
N GLU A 1067 -6.24 1.06 1.74
CA GLU A 1067 -7.17 1.01 0.60
C GLU A 1067 -8.60 1.34 1.03
N VAL A 1068 -9.05 0.89 2.21
CA VAL A 1068 -10.33 1.32 2.79
C VAL A 1068 -10.35 2.83 2.97
N MET A 1069 -9.35 3.42 3.66
CA MET A 1069 -9.31 4.87 3.92
C MET A 1069 -9.38 5.69 2.63
N LEU A 1070 -8.55 5.36 1.65
CA LEU A 1070 -8.47 6.08 0.40
C LEU A 1070 -9.77 5.93 -0.43
N ARG A 1071 -10.46 4.78 -0.36
CA ARG A 1071 -11.75 4.59 -1.05
C ARG A 1071 -12.91 5.30 -0.37
N GLU A 1072 -13.00 5.27 0.96
CA GLU A 1072 -14.03 6.00 1.73
C GLU A 1072 -13.91 7.51 1.46
N THR A 1073 -12.70 8.06 1.61
CA THR A 1073 -12.42 9.49 1.42
C THR A 1073 -12.55 9.96 -0.03
N PHE A 1074 -12.07 9.18 -1.01
CA PHE A 1074 -12.23 9.54 -2.43
C PHE A 1074 -13.69 9.45 -2.90
N ALA A 1075 -14.52 8.57 -2.33
CA ALA A 1075 -15.93 8.48 -2.69
C ALA A 1075 -16.80 9.62 -2.13
N HIS A 1076 -16.45 10.18 -0.96
CA HIS A 1076 -17.32 11.11 -0.24
C HIS A 1076 -17.35 12.53 -0.85
N PRO A 1077 -18.52 13.13 -1.13
CA PRO A 1077 -18.62 14.38 -1.90
C PRO A 1077 -18.09 15.63 -1.19
N ALA A 1078 -18.07 15.68 0.14
CA ALA A 1078 -17.52 16.82 0.88
C ALA A 1078 -15.99 16.82 1.00
N VAL A 1079 -15.33 15.70 0.69
CA VAL A 1079 -13.86 15.62 0.71
C VAL A 1079 -13.31 16.19 -0.59
N GLU A 1080 -12.40 17.16 -0.53
CA GLU A 1080 -11.75 17.76 -1.72
C GLU A 1080 -10.21 17.65 -1.68
N GLY A 1081 -9.64 16.82 -0.81
CA GLY A 1081 -8.23 16.43 -0.86
C GLY A 1081 -7.79 15.44 0.20
N VAL A 1082 -6.72 14.67 -0.09
CA VAL A 1082 -6.08 13.71 0.82
C VAL A 1082 -4.56 13.90 0.80
N MET A 1083 -3.96 13.98 1.97
CA MET A 1083 -2.52 14.12 2.20
C MET A 1083 -2.02 12.94 3.05
N LEU A 1084 -0.96 12.25 2.64
CA LEU A 1084 -0.32 11.20 3.44
C LEU A 1084 0.78 11.78 4.34
N TRP A 1085 0.92 11.34 5.60
CA TRP A 1085 1.93 11.88 6.53
C TRP A 1085 3.33 11.25 6.36
N GLY A 1086 3.82 11.31 5.13
CA GLY A 1086 5.02 10.62 4.65
C GLY A 1086 4.66 9.37 3.87
N PHE A 1087 5.68 8.68 3.36
CA PHE A 1087 5.52 7.45 2.59
C PHE A 1087 6.74 6.50 2.60
N TRP A 1088 7.80 6.81 3.34
CA TRP A 1088 9.12 6.14 3.23
C TRP A 1088 9.63 5.72 4.61
N GLU A 1089 10.10 4.47 4.76
CA GLU A 1089 10.63 3.93 6.03
C GLU A 1089 11.79 4.78 6.56
N LEU A 1090 11.91 4.93 7.88
CA LEU A 1090 12.84 5.86 8.57
C LEU A 1090 12.55 7.35 8.36
N PHE A 1091 11.58 7.71 7.51
CA PHE A 1091 11.14 9.09 7.25
C PHE A 1091 9.68 9.35 7.67
N MET A 1092 9.00 8.36 8.25
CA MET A 1092 7.68 8.49 8.90
C MET A 1092 7.80 9.03 10.34
N SER A 1093 6.73 9.61 10.87
CA SER A 1093 6.57 9.87 12.31
C SER A 1093 6.08 8.64 13.10
N ARG A 1094 5.28 7.78 12.47
CA ARG A 1094 4.76 6.53 13.03
C ARG A 1094 5.50 5.33 12.41
N ASP A 1095 5.93 4.40 13.25
CA ASP A 1095 6.51 3.14 12.80
C ASP A 1095 5.52 2.34 11.94
N ASN A 1096 6.04 1.49 11.06
CA ASN A 1096 5.26 0.55 10.25
C ASN A 1096 4.08 1.19 9.49
N ALA A 1097 4.23 2.45 9.03
CA ALA A 1097 3.21 3.22 8.30
C ALA A 1097 3.62 3.67 6.87
N HIS A 1098 4.77 3.22 6.37
CA HIS A 1098 5.33 3.61 5.07
C HIS A 1098 4.72 2.85 3.88
N LEU A 1099 4.88 3.40 2.67
CA LEU A 1099 4.57 2.77 1.37
C LEU A 1099 5.81 2.16 0.69
N VAL A 1100 6.97 2.78 0.95
CA VAL A 1100 8.28 2.45 0.39
C VAL A 1100 9.22 2.12 1.55
N ASN A 1101 9.94 1.01 1.44
CA ASN A 1101 10.94 0.58 2.41
C ASN A 1101 12.19 1.48 2.32
N ALA A 1102 13.09 1.43 3.30
CA ALA A 1102 14.15 2.42 3.45
C ALA A 1102 15.04 2.55 2.20
N GLU A 1103 15.25 1.44 1.49
CA GLU A 1103 16.11 1.31 0.30
C GLU A 1103 15.33 1.42 -1.03
N GLY A 1104 14.09 1.91 -1.02
CA GLY A 1104 13.31 2.21 -2.24
C GLY A 1104 12.34 1.13 -2.74
N ASP A 1105 12.28 -0.05 -2.09
CA ASP A 1105 11.35 -1.12 -2.47
C ASP A 1105 9.89 -0.80 -2.10
N LEU A 1106 8.93 -1.09 -2.99
CA LEU A 1106 7.51 -0.95 -2.70
C LEU A 1106 6.96 -2.12 -1.87
N ASN A 1107 6.38 -1.79 -0.72
CA ASN A 1107 5.61 -2.75 0.10
C ASN A 1107 4.16 -2.86 -0.40
N GLU A 1108 3.36 -3.75 0.20
CA GLU A 1108 1.96 -3.97 -0.22
C GLU A 1108 1.08 -2.71 -0.16
N ALA A 1109 1.29 -1.84 0.83
CA ALA A 1109 0.54 -0.59 0.93
C ALA A 1109 0.89 0.37 -0.21
N GLY A 1110 2.17 0.44 -0.58
CA GLY A 1110 2.61 1.17 -1.78
C GLY A 1110 2.03 0.60 -3.07
N LYS A 1111 1.96 -0.74 -3.20
CA LYS A 1111 1.34 -1.40 -4.36
C LYS A 1111 -0.16 -1.09 -4.47
N ARG A 1112 -0.92 -1.17 -3.36
CA ARG A 1112 -2.35 -0.79 -3.35
C ARG A 1112 -2.57 0.69 -3.66
N TYR A 1113 -1.77 1.60 -3.07
CA TYR A 1113 -1.82 3.04 -3.37
C TYR A 1113 -1.64 3.34 -4.88
N LEU A 1114 -0.61 2.75 -5.51
CA LEU A 1114 -0.36 2.93 -6.94
C LEU A 1114 -1.45 2.27 -7.82
N ALA A 1115 -2.04 1.15 -7.37
CA ALA A 1115 -3.18 0.53 -8.05
C ALA A 1115 -4.43 1.44 -8.02
N LEU A 1116 -4.75 2.06 -6.88
CA LEU A 1116 -5.82 3.06 -6.78
C LEU A 1116 -5.57 4.26 -7.70
N LYS A 1117 -4.34 4.79 -7.72
CA LYS A 1117 -3.96 5.85 -8.66
C LYS A 1117 -4.13 5.45 -10.14
N LYS A 1118 -3.96 4.18 -10.49
CA LYS A 1118 -4.25 3.67 -11.84
C LYS A 1118 -5.76 3.52 -12.09
N GLU A 1119 -6.52 3.05 -11.09
CA GLU A 1119 -7.99 2.92 -11.14
C GLU A 1119 -8.67 4.29 -11.34
N TRP A 1120 -8.13 5.34 -10.72
CA TRP A 1120 -8.66 6.70 -10.76
C TRP A 1120 -8.12 7.56 -11.92
N LEU A 1121 -7.83 6.94 -13.06
CA LEU A 1121 -7.47 7.60 -14.33
C LEU A 1121 -8.33 7.08 -15.47
N SER A 1122 -9.12 7.96 -16.11
CA SER A 1122 -10.01 7.55 -17.20
C SER A 1122 -9.27 7.26 -18.50
N ARG A 1123 -9.78 6.25 -19.21
CA ARG A 1123 -9.43 5.92 -20.59
C ARG A 1123 -10.74 5.64 -21.33
N ALA A 1124 -10.88 6.15 -22.53
CA ALA A 1124 -12.01 5.88 -23.42
C ALA A 1124 -11.50 5.78 -24.86
N HIS A 1125 -12.18 5.03 -25.71
CA HIS A 1125 -11.86 4.94 -27.13
C HIS A 1125 -13.08 4.42 -27.89
N GLY A 1126 -13.10 4.65 -29.20
CA GLY A 1126 -14.17 4.19 -30.08
C GLY A 1126 -14.16 4.94 -31.40
N LEU A 1127 -15.31 4.97 -32.07
CA LEU A 1127 -15.51 5.67 -33.33
C LEU A 1127 -16.31 6.95 -33.09
N ILE A 1128 -16.05 7.97 -33.91
CA ILE A 1128 -16.93 9.14 -34.01
C ILE A 1128 -18.27 8.71 -34.63
N ASP A 1129 -19.39 9.19 -34.08
CA ASP A 1129 -20.76 8.89 -34.55
C ASP A 1129 -21.16 9.67 -35.82
N GLU A 1130 -22.40 9.46 -36.31
CA GLU A 1130 -22.91 10.09 -37.53
C GLU A 1130 -23.12 11.61 -37.36
N GLU A 1131 -23.40 12.06 -36.13
CA GLU A 1131 -23.49 13.47 -35.73
C GLU A 1131 -22.11 14.14 -35.54
N GLY A 1132 -21.01 13.40 -35.69
CA GLY A 1132 -19.64 13.92 -35.58
C GLY A 1132 -19.14 14.05 -34.13
N GLN A 1133 -19.66 13.25 -33.20
CA GLN A 1133 -19.39 13.34 -31.76
C GLN A 1133 -18.72 12.05 -31.21
N PHE A 1134 -18.21 12.15 -29.98
CA PHE A 1134 -17.84 10.99 -29.15
C PHE A 1134 -18.11 11.31 -27.68
N GLU A 1135 -18.85 10.43 -27.01
CA GLU A 1135 -19.26 10.59 -25.61
C GLU A 1135 -18.51 9.64 -24.67
N PHE A 1136 -18.11 10.13 -23.49
CA PHE A 1136 -17.55 9.30 -22.42
C PHE A 1136 -17.73 9.94 -21.05
N ARG A 1137 -17.65 9.15 -19.98
CA ARG A 1137 -17.71 9.62 -18.58
C ARG A 1137 -16.30 9.61 -17.96
N GLY A 1138 -15.78 10.80 -17.63
CA GLY A 1138 -14.38 11.01 -17.21
C GLY A 1138 -14.24 11.60 -15.81
N PHE A 1139 -13.18 11.22 -15.09
CA PHE A 1139 -12.76 11.88 -13.84
C PHE A 1139 -12.37 13.34 -14.08
N ARG A 1140 -12.43 14.19 -13.04
CA ARG A 1140 -11.94 15.58 -13.13
C ARG A 1140 -10.43 15.64 -13.42
N GLY A 1141 -9.99 16.55 -14.29
CA GLY A 1141 -8.55 16.79 -14.59
C GLY A 1141 -8.18 16.87 -16.07
N SER A 1142 -6.90 16.70 -16.37
CA SER A 1142 -6.29 16.95 -17.68
C SER A 1142 -6.30 15.72 -18.59
N TYR A 1143 -6.62 15.93 -19.87
CA TYR A 1143 -6.81 14.89 -20.87
C TYR A 1143 -6.05 15.16 -22.17
N GLN A 1144 -5.79 14.07 -22.89
CA GLN A 1144 -5.31 14.03 -24.26
C GLN A 1144 -6.27 13.19 -25.10
N VAL A 1145 -6.64 13.68 -26.29
CA VAL A 1145 -7.30 12.91 -27.35
C VAL A 1145 -6.34 12.74 -28.52
N GLU A 1146 -6.15 11.48 -28.92
CA GLU A 1146 -5.45 11.03 -30.12
C GLU A 1146 -6.53 10.63 -31.16
N ILE A 1147 -6.47 11.22 -32.34
CA ILE A 1147 -7.42 11.03 -33.44
C ILE A 1147 -6.63 10.47 -34.62
N VAL A 1148 -7.04 9.33 -35.17
CA VAL A 1148 -6.33 8.67 -36.27
C VAL A 1148 -7.15 8.82 -37.54
N ASP A 1149 -6.69 9.68 -38.46
CA ASP A 1149 -7.34 9.91 -39.75
C ASP A 1149 -7.35 8.62 -40.59
N ALA A 1150 -8.55 8.19 -41.01
CA ALA A 1150 -8.75 6.88 -41.64
C ALA A 1150 -8.20 6.77 -43.06
N PHE A 1151 -7.94 7.90 -43.75
CA PHE A 1151 -7.52 7.92 -45.15
C PHE A 1151 -6.01 8.13 -45.33
N SER A 1152 -5.37 8.84 -44.40
CA SER A 1152 -3.93 9.18 -44.42
C SER A 1152 -3.11 8.51 -43.32
N GLY A 1153 -3.76 7.89 -42.33
CA GLY A 1153 -3.10 7.36 -41.12
C GLY A 1153 -2.50 8.44 -40.21
N LYS A 1154 -2.73 9.72 -40.52
CA LYS A 1154 -2.15 10.86 -39.79
C LYS A 1154 -2.78 10.96 -38.41
N LYS A 1155 -1.93 11.10 -37.39
CA LYS A 1155 -2.35 11.30 -36.00
C LYS A 1155 -2.48 12.79 -35.69
N VAL A 1156 -3.65 13.19 -35.19
CA VAL A 1156 -3.87 14.51 -34.61
C VAL A 1156 -4.03 14.35 -33.10
N VAL A 1157 -3.36 15.20 -32.33
CA VAL A 1157 -3.36 15.15 -30.86
C VAL A 1157 -3.79 16.52 -30.32
N LYS A 1158 -4.77 16.53 -29.44
CA LYS A 1158 -5.29 17.74 -28.77
C LYS A 1158 -5.40 17.46 -27.26
N THR A 1159 -5.36 18.51 -26.44
CA THR A 1159 -5.52 18.41 -24.97
C THR A 1159 -6.72 19.22 -24.50
N PHE A 1160 -7.35 18.77 -23.42
CA PHE A 1160 -8.49 19.45 -22.77
C PHE A 1160 -8.50 19.18 -21.26
N VAL A 1161 -9.41 19.84 -20.54
CA VAL A 1161 -9.63 19.66 -19.10
C VAL A 1161 -11.09 19.28 -18.87
N VAL A 1162 -11.34 18.40 -17.91
CA VAL A 1162 -12.69 18.06 -17.41
C VAL A 1162 -12.86 18.68 -16.03
N ASP A 1163 -13.57 19.80 -15.98
CA ASP A 1163 -13.86 20.52 -14.73
C ASP A 1163 -15.11 20.01 -14.02
N GLN A 1164 -15.25 20.33 -12.73
CA GLN A 1164 -16.44 20.05 -11.94
C GLN A 1164 -17.71 20.70 -12.52
N GLY A 1165 -18.78 19.91 -12.60
CA GLY A 1165 -20.11 20.34 -13.01
C GLY A 1165 -21.05 19.13 -13.12
N GLU A 1166 -22.35 19.38 -13.03
CA GLU A 1166 -23.38 18.33 -13.07
C GLU A 1166 -23.80 18.04 -14.52
N GLU A 1167 -24.00 19.10 -15.33
CA GLU A 1167 -24.33 19.00 -16.76
C GLU A 1167 -23.16 18.44 -17.60
N PRO A 1168 -23.43 17.69 -18.69
CA PRO A 1168 -22.39 17.20 -19.60
C PRO A 1168 -21.45 18.30 -20.13
N LEU A 1169 -20.15 18.02 -20.18
CA LEU A 1169 -19.14 18.93 -20.71
C LEU A 1169 -19.04 18.77 -22.23
N VAL A 1170 -19.69 19.67 -22.95
CA VAL A 1170 -19.62 19.71 -24.42
C VAL A 1170 -18.41 20.54 -24.87
N MET A 1171 -17.55 19.99 -25.73
CA MET A 1171 -16.38 20.70 -26.29
C MET A 1171 -16.17 20.45 -27.78
N SER A 1172 -15.85 21.50 -28.53
CA SER A 1172 -15.56 21.43 -29.96
C SER A 1172 -14.07 21.18 -30.23
N ILE A 1173 -13.76 20.10 -30.94
CA ILE A 1173 -12.44 19.74 -31.42
C ILE A 1173 -12.37 20.05 -32.92
N ASN A 1174 -11.84 21.22 -33.26
CA ASN A 1174 -11.45 21.55 -34.64
C ASN A 1174 -10.17 20.77 -34.96
N LEU A 1175 -10.16 20.00 -36.06
CA LEU A 1175 -9.03 19.19 -36.50
C LEU A 1175 -7.91 20.03 -37.14
#